data_AF-A0AAJ6TNS6-F1
#
_entry.id   AF-A0AAJ6TNS6-F1
#
_cell.length_a   1.000
_cell.length_b   1.000
_cell.length_c   1.000
_cell.angle_alpha   90.00
_cell.angle_beta   90.00
_cell.angle_gamma   90.00
#
_symmetry.space_group_name_H-M   'P 1'
#
loop_
_entity.id
_entity.type
_entity.pdbx_description
1 polymer ?
#
loop_
_entity_poly.entity_id
_entity_poly.type
_entity_poly.pdbx_seq_one_letter_code
_entity_poly.pdbx_strand_id
1 'polypeptide(L)'
;MEMEMEREKEQEFEWLKAQKIEITVDLLAAAKQQLQFLAAVDKNRWLYDGPTLDRAIFRYNACWLPLLAKHLESPISEGPLVVPLDCEWIWHCHRLNPLRYKSDCEELYGKILDYSDVVSSVNGVCKRKTEEIWNRFYPHERYDFDLAFSEAVNEKISTLEKCTSYDLVSAVKRQSPFFYQVSRPHMNNDIFLQGAIARYKGFLHIIKRNREKSINCFCVPTYDIDLIWHTHQLHPVSYCKDVSQALGRILAHDDMDSDRSKGKKLDVGFSGTTRHWEETFGRRYWKAGAMYRGSDPSPLTTIPFQSNILSKELEKSNQNKKMIELSERKIVEVLLEIVGVKNLPERHKGKLFVMFNKKQPDVFFNVKRKLTILSESGNKHVASFQCEPKGELFFELVSHSPSTLPLTKVCTTMGTTSFSLEDFLNPVSELSVERWVELEPTSGNMSSKPICLRIAASFSVPIQAPYELHMIRSQAQSKSSCFFPLPGRAQHPNIWTSVVDKTDAEIISLQMRNSTKAKEKERSILKQQVTGVMKTGETCILAEFVGTRWCLMDSQWYLEPQKKSNEDGHLFELIGCRMVKLFQGKKLDFEPKHCEKKRSKQDFMTAVEFSAEYPYGKAVALLDLKSGFVKVKESWLVLPAIILAFILSDILKKEGYNGFTSNRENLEVDSLVEKAKGFHEKPEQISLTAASEGNKELNVDVAKGSIVRSGNCGGGCSGGCGDMVRSGNCGGCGGCGSGCGDMVRSGNCGGCGGCGSGCGDMVRSGNSGDSVCGDTMKSGNSGGCGGCGGCGGGCGNMVRSRN
;
A
#
# COMPACT_ATOMS: atom_id res chain seq x y z
N MET A 1 -44.99 1.86 6.02
CA MET A 1 -44.49 3.03 5.27
C MET A 1 -44.18 4.16 6.25
N GLU A 2 -45.14 4.59 7.08
CA GLU A 2 -44.88 5.58 8.16
C GLU A 2 -43.74 5.17 9.09
N MET A 3 -43.79 3.99 9.73
CA MET A 3 -42.71 3.46 10.59
C MET A 3 -41.29 3.40 9.96
N GLU A 4 -41.19 3.51 8.64
CA GLU A 4 -39.91 3.57 7.93
C GLU A 4 -39.49 5.03 7.69
N MET A 5 -40.43 5.89 7.29
CA MET A 5 -40.21 7.34 7.18
C MET A 5 -39.93 7.99 8.55
N GLU A 6 -40.55 7.51 9.62
CA GLU A 6 -40.28 7.91 11.01
C GLU A 6 -38.86 7.52 11.41
N ARG A 7 -38.42 6.31 11.04
CA ARG A 7 -37.04 5.85 11.27
C ARG A 7 -36.02 6.65 10.46
N GLU A 8 -36.29 6.92 9.19
CA GLU A 8 -35.41 7.76 8.35
C GLU A 8 -35.31 9.20 8.92
N LYS A 9 -36.40 9.75 9.48
CA LYS A 9 -36.40 11.02 10.23
C LYS A 9 -35.61 10.96 11.55
N GLU A 10 -35.76 9.88 12.33
CA GLU A 10 -34.99 9.67 13.57
C GLU A 10 -33.49 9.55 13.27
N GLN A 11 -33.13 8.80 12.23
CA GLN A 11 -31.75 8.61 11.80
C GLN A 11 -31.09 9.91 11.34
N GLU A 12 -31.80 10.76 10.59
CA GLU A 12 -31.29 12.09 10.24
C GLU A 12 -31.23 13.03 11.46
N PHE A 13 -32.18 12.92 12.40
CA PHE A 13 -32.13 13.68 13.66
C PHE A 13 -30.94 13.29 14.54
N GLU A 14 -30.57 12.00 14.60
CA GLU A 14 -29.35 11.53 15.26
C GLU A 14 -28.08 12.01 14.53
N TRP A 15 -28.07 12.02 13.19
CA TRP A 15 -26.97 12.59 12.41
C TRP A 15 -26.79 14.09 12.70
N LEU A 16 -27.88 14.86 12.72
CA LEU A 16 -27.88 16.29 13.07
C LEU A 16 -27.47 16.56 14.53
N LYS A 17 -27.75 15.63 15.47
CA LYS A 17 -27.19 15.69 16.84
C LYS A 17 -25.68 15.48 16.84
N ALA A 18 -25.18 14.51 16.07
CA ALA A 18 -23.74 14.27 15.96
C ALA A 18 -23.02 15.52 15.44
N GLN A 19 -23.54 16.18 14.41
CA GLN A 19 -22.91 17.39 13.85
C GLN A 19 -22.84 18.58 14.82
N LYS A 20 -23.72 18.61 15.83
CA LYS A 20 -23.70 19.59 16.94
C LYS A 20 -22.65 19.31 18.02
N ILE A 21 -21.85 18.24 17.92
CA ILE A 21 -20.67 18.07 18.78
C ILE A 21 -19.70 19.22 18.50
N GLU A 22 -19.45 20.04 19.52
CA GLU A 22 -18.47 21.12 19.48
C GLU A 22 -17.05 20.55 19.50
N ILE A 23 -16.15 21.18 18.73
CA ILE A 23 -14.71 20.90 18.70
C ILE A 23 -14.02 22.26 18.57
N THR A 24 -13.06 22.59 19.43
CA THR A 24 -12.37 23.90 19.44
C THR A 24 -11.19 24.00 18.49
N VAL A 25 -10.74 22.87 17.94
CA VAL A 25 -9.64 22.80 16.97
C VAL A 25 -10.17 22.97 15.54
N ASP A 26 -9.52 23.77 14.71
CA ASP A 26 -9.67 23.68 13.26
C ASP A 26 -9.02 22.39 12.75
N LEU A 27 -9.81 21.31 12.77
CA LEU A 27 -9.40 19.99 12.29
C LEU A 27 -9.10 19.95 10.79
N LEU A 28 -9.55 20.91 9.97
CA LEU A 28 -9.21 20.95 8.55
C LEU A 28 -7.77 21.45 8.38
N ALA A 29 -7.41 22.56 9.02
CA ALA A 29 -6.04 23.07 9.00
C ALA A 29 -5.06 22.10 9.69
N ALA A 30 -5.43 21.59 10.87
CA ALA A 30 -4.58 20.69 11.65
C ALA A 30 -4.35 19.34 10.93
N ALA A 31 -5.35 18.77 10.25
CA ALA A 31 -5.16 17.51 9.52
C ALA A 31 -4.22 17.68 8.32
N LYS A 32 -4.28 18.83 7.63
CA LYS A 32 -3.32 19.17 6.55
C LYS A 32 -1.89 19.29 7.09
N GLN A 33 -1.70 19.92 8.25
CA GLN A 33 -0.41 19.99 8.93
C GLN A 33 0.07 18.59 9.36
N GLN A 34 -0.80 17.74 9.91
CA GLN A 34 -0.45 16.36 10.27
C GLN A 34 -0.01 15.54 9.04
N LEU A 35 -0.70 15.66 7.90
CA LEU A 35 -0.30 14.99 6.66
C LEU A 35 1.07 15.46 6.15
N GLN A 36 1.39 16.75 6.26
CA GLN A 36 2.71 17.31 5.93
C GLN A 36 3.79 16.81 6.89
N PHE A 37 3.50 16.77 8.19
CA PHE A 37 4.39 16.27 9.23
C PHE A 37 4.70 14.78 9.03
N LEU A 38 3.69 13.92 8.87
CA LEU A 38 3.87 12.50 8.60
C LEU A 38 4.68 12.26 7.31
N ALA A 39 4.48 13.08 6.27
CA ALA A 39 5.28 13.03 5.05
C ALA A 39 6.73 13.50 5.23
N ALA A 40 7.06 14.26 6.27
CA ALA A 40 8.43 14.61 6.63
C ALA A 40 9.10 13.51 7.48
N VAL A 41 8.36 12.86 8.37
CA VAL A 41 8.83 11.67 9.11
C VAL A 41 9.08 10.50 8.15
N ASP A 42 8.23 10.26 7.16
CA ASP A 42 8.43 9.16 6.20
C ASP A 42 9.59 9.38 5.20
N LYS A 43 10.07 10.63 5.07
CA LYS A 43 11.35 10.94 4.40
C LYS A 43 12.56 10.66 5.29
N ASN A 44 12.34 10.35 6.56
CA ASN A 44 13.32 10.14 7.62
C ASN A 44 13.06 8.82 8.37
N ARG A 45 12.85 7.71 7.63
CA ARG A 45 12.50 6.38 8.19
C ARG A 45 13.53 5.80 9.18
N TRP A 46 14.71 6.42 9.30
CA TRP A 46 15.65 6.20 10.41
C TRP A 46 15.06 6.56 11.79
N LEU A 47 13.92 7.26 11.84
CA LEU A 47 13.11 7.50 13.05
C LEU A 47 12.15 6.34 13.41
N TYR A 48 12.07 5.26 12.62
CA TYR A 48 11.13 4.16 12.85
C TYR A 48 11.68 3.01 13.72
N ASP A 49 12.99 2.82 13.80
CA ASP A 49 13.63 1.77 14.63
C ASP A 49 15.13 2.07 14.87
N GLY A 50 15.74 1.34 15.81
CA GLY A 50 17.19 1.31 16.04
C GLY A 50 17.78 2.50 16.85
N PRO A 51 19.12 2.61 16.92
CA PRO A 51 19.82 3.56 17.79
C PRO A 51 19.43 5.03 17.61
N THR A 52 19.00 5.39 16.40
CA THR A 52 18.48 6.71 16.05
C THR A 52 17.12 7.00 16.67
N LEU A 53 16.23 6.00 16.78
CA LEU A 53 14.99 6.08 17.54
C LEU A 53 15.28 6.18 19.05
N ASP A 54 16.21 5.38 19.57
CA ASP A 54 16.60 5.42 20.99
C ASP A 54 17.15 6.81 21.37
N ARG A 55 17.96 7.42 20.48
CA ARG A 55 18.48 8.78 20.65
C ARG A 55 17.39 9.85 20.57
N ALA A 56 16.39 9.70 19.70
CA ALA A 56 15.22 10.58 19.64
C ALA A 56 14.37 10.50 20.92
N ILE A 57 14.16 9.29 21.46
CA ILE A 57 13.45 9.05 22.73
C ILE A 57 14.20 9.70 23.90
N PHE A 58 15.54 9.60 23.93
CA PHE A 58 16.37 10.31 24.91
C PHE A 58 16.20 11.83 24.79
N ARG A 59 16.37 12.42 23.58
CA ARG A 59 16.26 13.88 23.38
C ARG A 59 14.85 14.40 23.71
N TYR A 60 13.82 13.62 23.42
CA TYR A 60 12.43 13.93 23.78
C TYR A 60 12.24 14.06 25.31
N ASN A 61 12.70 13.07 26.09
CA ASN A 61 12.54 13.07 27.55
C ASN A 61 13.50 14.03 28.25
N ALA A 62 14.78 14.06 27.86
CA ALA A 62 15.83 14.81 28.56
C ALA A 62 15.89 16.30 28.17
N CYS A 63 15.49 16.64 26.94
CA CYS A 63 15.62 18.00 26.41
C CYS A 63 14.26 18.63 26.09
N TRP A 64 13.44 17.99 25.24
CA TRP A 64 12.23 18.64 24.71
C TRP A 64 11.13 18.84 25.76
N LEU A 65 10.70 17.80 26.49
CA LEU A 65 9.64 17.94 27.50
C LEU A 65 10.01 18.91 28.64
N PRO A 66 11.24 18.88 29.24
CA PRO A 66 11.63 19.86 30.26
C PRO A 66 11.69 21.30 29.73
N LEU A 67 12.15 21.50 28.49
CA LEU A 67 12.17 22.83 27.86
C LEU A 67 10.75 23.38 27.65
N LEU A 68 9.84 22.54 27.14
CA LEU A 68 8.44 22.90 26.92
C LEU A 68 7.71 23.20 28.24
N ALA A 69 7.90 22.35 29.27
CA ALA A 69 7.32 22.56 30.59
C ALA A 69 7.74 23.92 31.17
N LYS A 70 9.04 24.23 31.13
CA LYS A 70 9.60 25.49 31.61
C LYS A 70 9.11 26.71 30.82
N HIS A 71 9.01 26.61 29.49
CA HIS A 71 8.46 27.69 28.66
C HIS A 71 6.98 27.97 28.99
N LEU A 72 6.19 26.92 29.27
CA LEU A 72 4.80 27.03 29.73
C LEU A 72 4.66 27.42 31.22
N GLU A 73 5.75 27.60 31.98
CA GLU A 73 5.76 28.20 33.34
C GLU A 73 6.21 29.65 33.30
N SER A 74 7.27 29.92 32.52
CA SER A 74 7.86 31.23 32.31
C SER A 74 8.33 31.32 30.85
N PRO A 75 7.68 32.12 29.99
CA PRO A 75 8.03 32.20 28.57
C PRO A 75 9.51 32.56 28.36
N ILE A 76 10.25 31.63 27.75
CA ILE A 76 11.69 31.75 27.47
C ILE A 76 11.94 32.58 26.19
N SER A 77 10.91 32.76 25.37
CA SER A 77 10.96 33.40 24.05
C SER A 77 9.72 34.27 23.84
N GLU A 78 9.91 35.42 23.19
CA GLU A 78 8.83 36.23 22.61
C GLU A 78 8.31 35.56 21.32
N GLY A 79 7.55 34.49 21.47
CA GLY A 79 6.94 33.70 20.38
C GLY A 79 7.47 32.27 20.27
N PRO A 80 6.84 31.47 19.37
CA PRO A 80 6.71 30.03 19.54
C PRO A 80 8.02 29.26 19.43
N LEU A 81 8.08 28.15 20.19
CA LEU A 81 9.16 27.19 20.08
C LEU A 81 8.99 26.34 18.81
N VAL A 82 10.04 26.23 18.01
CA VAL A 82 10.11 25.27 16.90
C VAL A 82 10.63 23.95 17.45
N VAL A 83 9.91 22.85 17.23
CA VAL A 83 10.30 21.53 17.73
C VAL A 83 11.19 20.76 16.74
N PRO A 84 12.32 20.15 17.18
CA PRO A 84 13.11 19.25 16.35
C PRO A 84 12.28 18.07 15.83
N LEU A 85 12.46 17.70 14.56
CA LEU A 85 11.61 16.70 13.86
C LEU A 85 11.56 15.34 14.57
N ASP A 86 12.69 14.89 15.13
CA ASP A 86 12.79 13.64 15.88
C ASP A 86 12.04 13.71 17.22
N CYS A 87 12.21 14.81 17.96
CA CYS A 87 11.49 15.06 19.20
C CYS A 87 9.98 15.22 18.96
N GLU A 88 9.57 15.84 17.85
CA GLU A 88 8.16 15.96 17.46
C GLU A 88 7.55 14.61 17.10
N TRP A 89 8.30 13.69 16.48
CA TRP A 89 7.84 12.33 16.18
C TRP A 89 7.57 11.51 17.45
N ILE A 90 8.47 11.54 18.42
CA ILE A 90 8.23 10.88 19.71
C ILE A 90 7.04 11.53 20.44
N TRP A 91 6.94 12.86 20.40
CA TRP A 91 5.81 13.59 21.00
C TRP A 91 4.47 13.34 20.31
N HIS A 92 4.46 13.15 19.00
CA HIS A 92 3.29 12.72 18.23
C HIS A 92 2.83 11.34 18.69
N CYS A 93 3.74 10.34 18.65
CA CYS A 93 3.45 8.97 19.08
C CYS A 93 3.02 8.86 20.55
N HIS A 94 3.53 9.73 21.43
CA HIS A 94 3.08 9.79 22.82
C HIS A 94 1.67 10.39 22.95
N ARG A 95 1.38 11.52 22.30
CA ARG A 95 0.04 12.16 22.32
C ARG A 95 -1.07 11.26 21.77
N LEU A 96 -0.76 10.35 20.84
CA LEU A 96 -1.71 9.34 20.34
C LEU A 96 -2.13 8.28 21.39
N ASN A 97 -1.57 8.32 22.61
CA ASN A 97 -2.17 7.71 23.79
C ASN A 97 -2.59 8.81 24.78
N PRO A 98 -3.76 9.46 24.58
CA PRO A 98 -4.11 10.68 25.29
C PRO A 98 -4.31 10.50 26.80
N LEU A 99 -4.63 9.29 27.27
CA LEU A 99 -4.70 8.99 28.70
C LEU A 99 -3.30 8.89 29.31
N ARG A 100 -2.39 8.14 28.69
CA ARG A 100 -1.01 8.00 29.17
C ARG A 100 -0.26 9.33 29.13
N TYR A 101 -0.37 10.05 28.02
CA TYR A 101 0.27 11.35 27.84
C TYR A 101 -0.19 12.36 28.90
N LYS A 102 -1.50 12.36 29.21
CA LYS A 102 -2.04 13.18 30.28
C LYS A 102 -1.39 12.82 31.63
N SER A 103 -1.44 11.55 32.04
CA SER A 103 -0.89 11.11 33.33
C SER A 103 0.60 11.43 33.46
N ASP A 104 1.40 11.18 32.43
CA ASP A 104 2.84 11.44 32.47
C ASP A 104 3.17 12.92 32.58
N CYS A 105 2.39 13.80 31.94
CA CYS A 105 2.59 15.24 32.07
C CYS A 105 2.15 15.76 33.44
N GLU A 106 1.06 15.22 34.01
CA GLU A 106 0.62 15.55 35.37
C GLU A 106 1.62 15.02 36.44
N GLU A 107 2.19 13.83 36.26
CA GLU A 107 3.19 13.24 37.17
C GLU A 107 4.56 13.95 37.10
N LEU A 108 5.08 14.18 35.89
CA LEU A 108 6.44 14.73 35.69
C LEU A 108 6.47 16.27 35.78
N TYR A 109 5.38 16.96 35.43
CA TYR A 109 5.34 18.43 35.26
C TYR A 109 4.12 19.12 35.88
N GLY A 110 3.24 18.40 36.59
CA GLY A 110 2.09 18.96 37.30
C GLY A 110 0.95 19.49 36.42
N LYS A 111 1.08 19.43 35.08
CA LYS A 111 0.10 19.92 34.11
C LYS A 111 0.26 19.22 32.76
N ILE A 112 -0.81 19.13 31.98
CA ILE A 112 -0.74 18.70 30.58
C ILE A 112 0.10 19.70 29.80
N LEU A 113 1.12 19.21 29.08
CA LEU A 113 1.90 20.01 28.13
C LEU A 113 1.17 20.00 26.78
N ASP A 114 0.85 21.18 26.27
CA ASP A 114 0.00 21.34 25.07
C ASP A 114 0.83 21.81 23.85
N TYR A 115 0.22 21.86 22.67
CA TYR A 115 0.82 22.44 21.46
C TYR A 115 0.73 23.97 21.40
N SER A 116 0.17 24.59 22.45
CA SER A 116 0.10 26.05 22.62
C SER A 116 1.50 26.70 22.63
N ASP A 117 1.69 27.71 21.77
CA ASP A 117 2.98 28.39 21.46
C ASP A 117 4.12 27.45 20.99
N VAL A 118 3.76 26.36 20.30
CA VAL A 118 4.70 25.46 19.63
C VAL A 118 4.35 25.32 18.14
N VAL A 119 5.37 25.18 17.29
CA VAL A 119 5.19 24.92 15.85
C VAL A 119 6.14 23.85 15.34
N SER A 120 5.65 23.03 14.40
CA SER A 120 6.46 22.01 13.73
C SER A 120 7.60 22.63 12.94
N SER A 121 8.76 21.96 12.94
CA SER A 121 9.88 22.30 12.05
C SER A 121 9.53 22.17 10.56
N VAL A 122 8.44 21.49 10.18
CA VAL A 122 7.97 21.42 8.78
C VAL A 122 7.24 22.69 8.32
N ASN A 123 6.76 23.53 9.25
CA ASN A 123 5.91 24.69 8.94
C ASN A 123 6.69 25.91 8.40
N GLY A 124 8.00 25.77 8.14
CA GLY A 124 8.84 26.84 7.58
C GLY A 124 9.16 28.02 8.54
N VAL A 125 8.75 27.93 9.80
CA VAL A 125 9.03 28.96 10.82
C VAL A 125 10.51 28.97 11.17
N CYS A 126 11.07 30.15 11.45
CA CYS A 126 12.51 30.31 11.69
C CYS A 126 12.93 29.71 13.04
N LYS A 127 13.49 28.48 12.99
CA LYS A 127 13.97 27.73 14.16
C LYS A 127 15.07 28.41 14.98
N ARG A 128 15.72 29.46 14.47
CA ARG A 128 16.96 30.03 15.03
C ARG A 128 16.82 30.43 16.52
N LYS A 129 15.71 31.07 16.92
CA LYS A 129 15.47 31.41 18.33
C LYS A 129 15.46 30.16 19.23
N THR A 130 14.81 29.09 18.79
CA THR A 130 14.72 27.84 19.56
C THR A 130 16.03 27.05 19.54
N GLU A 131 16.80 27.13 18.45
CA GLU A 131 18.15 26.59 18.33
C GLU A 131 19.16 27.33 19.25
N GLU A 132 19.10 28.66 19.33
CA GLU A 132 19.87 29.47 20.29
C GLU A 132 19.54 29.11 21.75
N ILE A 133 18.24 28.95 22.07
CA ILE A 133 17.77 28.50 23.39
C ILE A 133 18.24 27.08 23.69
N TRP A 134 18.09 26.15 22.73
CA TRP A 134 18.49 24.75 22.85
C TRP A 134 19.98 24.63 23.12
N ASN A 135 20.83 25.30 22.32
CA ASN A 135 22.28 25.27 22.49
C ASN A 135 22.73 25.90 23.83
N ARG A 136 21.93 26.80 24.43
CA ARG A 136 22.20 27.37 25.76
C ARG A 136 21.84 26.42 26.91
N PHE A 137 20.79 25.60 26.77
CA PHE A 137 20.38 24.65 27.81
C PHE A 137 21.05 23.27 27.67
N TYR A 138 21.39 22.87 26.45
CA TYR A 138 21.91 21.54 26.11
C TYR A 138 23.15 21.65 25.21
N PRO A 139 24.26 22.28 25.66
CA PRO A 139 25.43 22.58 24.82
C PRO A 139 26.16 21.36 24.24
N HIS A 140 25.86 20.15 24.73
CA HIS A 140 26.38 18.87 24.22
C HIS A 140 25.42 18.14 23.26
N GLU A 141 24.21 18.66 23.06
CA GLU A 141 23.18 18.12 22.19
C GLU A 141 22.87 19.16 21.10
N ARG A 142 23.15 18.86 19.83
CA ARG A 142 22.76 19.76 18.72
C ARG A 142 21.25 19.88 18.62
N TYR A 143 20.73 21.00 18.09
CA TYR A 143 19.30 21.14 17.78
C TYR A 143 18.88 20.22 16.60
N ASP A 144 19.64 20.24 15.51
CA ASP A 144 19.43 19.31 14.39
C ASP A 144 20.02 17.94 14.72
N PHE A 145 19.25 16.89 14.43
CA PHE A 145 19.72 15.52 14.58
C PHE A 145 20.66 15.15 13.42
N ASP A 146 21.87 14.70 13.75
CA ASP A 146 22.89 14.31 12.78
C ASP A 146 23.11 12.79 12.84
N LEU A 147 22.82 12.11 11.72
CA LEU A 147 22.97 10.67 11.54
C LEU A 147 24.41 10.17 11.80
N ALA A 148 25.41 11.05 11.71
CA ALA A 148 26.81 10.68 11.96
C ALA A 148 27.18 10.52 13.45
N PHE A 149 26.31 10.95 14.40
CA PHE A 149 26.63 11.03 15.83
C PHE A 149 25.80 10.08 16.72
N SER A 150 25.55 8.86 16.23
CA SER A 150 24.86 7.80 16.97
C SER A 150 25.78 7.06 17.97
N GLU A 151 26.22 7.75 19.02
CA GLU A 151 26.81 7.10 20.21
C GLU A 151 25.80 6.20 20.94
N ALA A 152 26.29 5.25 21.75
CA ALA A 152 25.45 4.39 22.57
C ALA A 152 24.63 5.18 23.60
N VAL A 153 23.29 5.06 23.54
CA VAL A 153 22.36 5.88 24.33
C VAL A 153 21.96 5.21 25.65
N ASN A 154 22.06 3.89 25.74
CA ASN A 154 21.44 3.10 26.81
C ASN A 154 22.00 3.40 28.21
N GLU A 155 23.25 3.87 28.33
CA GLU A 155 23.85 4.30 29.60
C GLU A 155 23.39 5.71 30.04
N LYS A 156 22.82 6.50 29.12
CA LYS A 156 22.35 7.88 29.36
C LYS A 156 20.85 7.97 29.68
N ILE A 157 20.06 6.92 29.41
CA ILE A 157 18.61 6.88 29.71
C ILE A 157 18.34 6.49 31.16
N SER A 158 19.13 5.58 31.73
CA SER A 158 18.99 5.08 33.11
C SER A 158 19.33 6.11 34.20
N THR A 159 19.92 7.25 33.83
CA THR A 159 20.34 8.33 34.73
C THR A 159 19.40 9.54 34.73
N LEU A 160 18.27 9.46 34.01
CA LEU A 160 17.37 10.60 33.81
C LEU A 160 16.28 10.69 34.90
N GLU A 161 16.30 11.78 35.69
CA GLU A 161 15.38 12.00 36.82
C GLU A 161 13.89 12.09 36.43
N LYS A 162 13.59 12.50 35.19
CA LYS A 162 12.23 12.64 34.66
C LYS A 162 12.12 11.99 33.28
N CYS A 163 11.44 10.86 33.21
CA CYS A 163 11.24 10.08 31.98
C CYS A 163 9.86 9.41 32.02
N THR A 164 9.19 9.25 30.87
CA THR A 164 7.98 8.41 30.82
C THR A 164 8.33 6.92 30.93
N SER A 165 7.49 6.15 31.64
CA SER A 165 7.51 4.68 31.62
C SER A 165 6.57 4.08 30.55
N TYR A 166 6.18 4.87 29.55
CA TYR A 166 5.49 4.40 28.36
C TYR A 166 6.49 3.84 27.34
N ASP A 167 6.15 2.70 26.73
CA ASP A 167 6.96 2.11 25.66
C ASP A 167 6.79 2.89 24.35
N LEU A 168 7.62 3.92 24.21
CA LEU A 168 7.71 4.78 23.04
C LEU A 168 8.26 4.05 21.80
N VAL A 169 9.07 2.99 21.97
CA VAL A 169 9.58 2.17 20.85
C VAL A 169 8.43 1.39 20.23
N SER A 170 7.61 0.72 21.04
CA SER A 170 6.39 0.07 20.56
C SER A 170 5.37 1.07 20.06
N ALA A 171 5.26 2.27 20.65
CA ALA A 171 4.35 3.31 20.15
C ALA A 171 4.74 3.75 18.73
N VAL A 172 6.01 4.08 18.48
CA VAL A 172 6.51 4.38 17.13
C VAL A 172 6.23 3.23 16.17
N LYS A 173 6.54 1.98 16.53
CA LYS A 173 6.36 0.81 15.66
C LYS A 173 4.91 0.54 15.25
N ARG A 174 3.92 0.92 16.07
CA ARG A 174 2.49 0.84 15.72
C ARG A 174 2.05 1.99 14.80
N GLN A 175 2.71 3.14 14.87
CA GLN A 175 2.34 4.35 14.12
C GLN A 175 3.11 4.54 12.79
N SER A 176 4.31 3.97 12.61
CA SER A 176 5.06 4.06 11.34
C SER A 176 4.24 3.63 10.09
N PRO A 177 3.41 2.56 10.12
CA PRO A 177 2.59 2.17 8.96
C PRO A 177 1.42 3.11 8.67
N PHE A 178 1.08 4.05 9.56
CA PHE A 178 -0.11 4.90 9.44
C PHE A 178 -0.02 5.85 8.24
N PHE A 179 1.16 6.41 7.95
CA PHE A 179 1.34 7.27 6.77
C PHE A 179 1.08 6.51 5.47
N TYR A 180 1.44 5.22 5.35
CA TYR A 180 1.05 4.42 4.18
C TYR A 180 -0.47 4.28 4.06
N GLN A 181 -1.26 4.39 5.12
CA GLN A 181 -2.72 4.39 5.00
C GLN A 181 -3.23 5.74 4.48
N VAL A 182 -2.77 6.86 5.06
CA VAL A 182 -3.29 8.21 4.78
C VAL A 182 -2.58 9.01 3.66
N SER A 183 -1.52 8.49 3.04
CA SER A 183 -0.72 9.19 2.01
C SER A 183 -1.33 9.33 0.61
N ARG A 184 -2.61 8.99 0.38
CA ARG A 184 -3.22 9.14 -0.97
C ARG A 184 -3.54 10.61 -1.28
N PRO A 185 -3.39 11.09 -2.53
CA PRO A 185 -3.63 12.51 -2.88
C PRO A 185 -5.00 13.05 -2.46
N HIS A 186 -6.05 12.22 -2.47
CA HIS A 186 -7.40 12.64 -2.06
C HIS A 186 -7.53 12.90 -0.56
N MET A 187 -6.64 12.38 0.30
CA MET A 187 -6.71 12.58 1.75
C MET A 187 -6.39 14.02 2.15
N ASN A 188 -5.67 14.76 1.29
CA ASN A 188 -5.33 16.18 1.49
C ASN A 188 -6.35 17.14 0.82
N ASN A 189 -7.50 16.63 0.35
CA ASN A 189 -8.53 17.44 -0.30
C ASN A 189 -9.58 17.95 0.70
N ASP A 190 -9.91 19.23 0.62
CA ASP A 190 -10.82 19.93 1.53
C ASP A 190 -12.21 19.28 1.63
N ILE A 191 -12.80 18.83 0.53
CA ILE A 191 -14.12 18.20 0.52
C ILE A 191 -14.06 16.82 1.19
N PHE A 192 -12.97 16.07 0.96
CA PHE A 192 -12.73 14.80 1.63
C PHE A 192 -12.52 14.98 3.14
N LEU A 193 -11.71 15.95 3.55
CA LEU A 193 -11.43 16.26 4.96
C LEU A 193 -12.66 16.80 5.70
N GLN A 194 -13.47 17.68 5.09
CA GLN A 194 -14.74 18.11 5.68
C GLN A 194 -15.72 16.94 5.86
N GLY A 195 -15.81 16.04 4.88
CA GLY A 195 -16.57 14.79 5.01
C GLY A 195 -16.03 13.88 6.12
N ALA A 196 -14.71 13.82 6.29
CA ALA A 196 -14.04 13.07 7.37
C ALA A 196 -14.35 13.66 8.76
N ILE A 197 -14.34 14.99 8.91
CA ILE A 197 -14.68 15.70 10.16
C ILE A 197 -16.15 15.45 10.54
N ALA A 198 -17.07 15.56 9.59
CA ALA A 198 -18.48 15.24 9.83
C ALA A 198 -18.67 13.78 10.24
N ARG A 199 -17.89 12.86 9.68
CA ARG A 199 -17.89 11.43 10.05
C ARG A 199 -17.23 11.17 11.40
N TYR A 200 -16.19 11.90 11.77
CA TYR A 200 -15.56 11.82 13.11
C TYR A 200 -16.54 12.26 14.22
N LYS A 201 -17.32 13.32 13.99
CA LYS A 201 -18.43 13.68 14.89
C LYS A 201 -19.46 12.54 15.00
N GLY A 202 -19.82 11.91 13.87
CA GLY A 202 -20.64 10.69 13.86
C GLY A 202 -20.07 9.54 14.69
N PHE A 203 -18.74 9.34 14.63
CA PHE A 203 -18.03 8.29 15.37
C PHE A 203 -18.06 8.51 16.88
N LEU A 204 -17.80 9.75 17.34
CA LEU A 204 -17.98 10.13 18.75
C LEU A 204 -19.44 9.91 19.20
N HIS A 205 -20.42 10.29 18.37
CA HIS A 205 -21.83 10.12 18.70
C HIS A 205 -22.25 8.64 18.85
N ILE A 206 -21.81 7.72 17.98
CA ILE A 206 -22.13 6.29 18.17
C ILE A 206 -21.43 5.69 19.39
N ILE A 207 -20.23 6.16 19.75
CA ILE A 207 -19.55 5.74 20.99
C ILE A 207 -20.35 6.21 22.21
N LYS A 208 -20.89 7.44 22.18
CA LYS A 208 -21.81 7.95 23.20
C LYS A 208 -23.08 7.10 23.29
N ARG A 209 -23.78 6.87 22.16
CA ARG A 209 -25.02 6.09 22.12
C ARG A 209 -24.82 4.64 22.55
N ASN A 210 -23.71 4.01 22.23
CA ASN A 210 -23.36 2.67 22.70
C ASN A 210 -23.14 2.67 24.23
N ARG A 211 -22.43 3.66 24.79
CA ARG A 211 -22.27 3.82 26.25
C ARG A 211 -23.62 4.03 26.95
N GLU A 212 -24.47 4.91 26.43
CA GLU A 212 -25.81 5.19 26.97
C GLU A 212 -26.72 3.95 26.97
N LYS A 213 -26.59 3.07 25.97
CA LYS A 213 -27.31 1.79 25.86
C LYS A 213 -26.62 0.62 26.58
N SER A 214 -25.55 0.88 27.34
CA SER A 214 -24.68 -0.14 27.98
C SER A 214 -24.10 -1.20 27.02
N ILE A 215 -23.97 -0.88 25.73
CA ILE A 215 -23.40 -1.75 24.70
C ILE A 215 -21.87 -1.64 24.74
N ASN A 216 -21.20 -2.70 25.21
CA ASN A 216 -19.75 -2.81 25.13
C ASN A 216 -19.31 -3.18 23.68
N CYS A 217 -19.01 -2.17 22.87
CA CYS A 217 -18.57 -2.33 21.48
C CYS A 217 -17.22 -1.65 21.25
N PHE A 218 -16.20 -2.42 20.88
CA PHE A 218 -14.93 -1.90 20.37
C PHE A 218 -15.18 -1.23 19.00
N CYS A 219 -15.13 0.10 18.97
CA CYS A 219 -15.45 0.88 17.78
C CYS A 219 -14.19 1.11 16.95
N VAL A 220 -14.20 0.71 15.67
CA VAL A 220 -13.03 0.72 14.78
C VAL A 220 -13.21 1.79 13.69
N PRO A 221 -12.34 2.81 13.61
CA PRO A 221 -12.44 3.87 12.61
C PRO A 221 -12.12 3.37 11.18
N THR A 222 -12.66 4.07 10.18
CA THR A 222 -12.09 4.11 8.82
C THR A 222 -11.00 5.18 8.74
N TYR A 223 -10.04 5.10 7.81
CA TYR A 223 -8.83 5.94 7.87
C TYR A 223 -9.05 7.44 7.66
N ASP A 224 -10.22 7.86 7.16
CA ASP A 224 -10.66 9.25 7.16
C ASP A 224 -11.04 9.72 8.59
N ILE A 225 -11.81 8.92 9.32
CA ILE A 225 -12.15 9.15 10.73
C ILE A 225 -10.90 9.06 11.61
N ASP A 226 -10.03 8.09 11.33
CA ASP A 226 -8.81 7.82 12.10
C ASP A 226 -7.81 8.98 12.00
N LEU A 227 -7.58 9.52 10.79
CA LEU A 227 -6.77 10.71 10.56
C LEU A 227 -7.28 11.89 11.40
N ILE A 228 -8.57 12.21 11.32
CA ILE A 228 -9.15 13.33 12.08
C ILE A 228 -9.12 13.07 13.60
N TRP A 229 -9.26 11.81 14.04
CA TRP A 229 -9.16 11.46 15.45
C TRP A 229 -7.73 11.66 15.98
N HIS A 230 -6.71 11.21 15.23
CA HIS A 230 -5.31 11.48 15.53
C HIS A 230 -5.03 12.98 15.54
N THR A 231 -5.49 13.72 14.53
CA THR A 231 -5.39 15.19 14.47
C THR A 231 -5.91 15.83 15.76
N HIS A 232 -7.09 15.41 16.23
CA HIS A 232 -7.68 15.95 17.45
C HIS A 232 -6.84 15.61 18.69
N GLN A 233 -6.32 14.39 18.81
CA GLN A 233 -5.47 13.95 19.95
C GLN A 233 -4.16 14.74 20.07
N LEU A 234 -3.62 15.27 18.96
CA LEU A 234 -2.40 16.08 18.96
C LEU A 234 -2.58 17.45 19.65
N HIS A 235 -3.82 17.87 19.94
CA HIS A 235 -4.16 19.03 20.76
C HIS A 235 -4.71 18.55 22.13
N PRO A 236 -3.87 18.03 23.04
CA PRO A 236 -4.30 17.23 24.18
C PRO A 236 -5.24 17.98 25.13
N VAL A 237 -5.08 19.29 25.32
CA VAL A 237 -6.00 20.07 26.17
C VAL A 237 -7.40 20.21 25.53
N SER A 238 -7.47 20.51 24.23
CA SER A 238 -8.75 20.57 23.49
C SER A 238 -9.41 19.20 23.43
N TYR A 239 -8.65 18.15 23.09
CA TYR A 239 -9.13 16.77 23.09
C TYR A 239 -9.73 16.34 24.43
N CYS A 240 -9.02 16.62 25.54
CA CYS A 240 -9.50 16.30 26.88
C CYS A 240 -10.81 17.03 27.21
N LYS A 241 -10.93 18.30 26.84
CA LYS A 241 -12.14 19.11 27.04
C LYS A 241 -13.30 18.60 26.18
N ASP A 242 -13.15 18.64 24.87
CA ASP A 242 -14.22 18.46 23.90
C ASP A 242 -14.76 17.03 23.90
N VAL A 243 -13.87 16.02 24.01
CA VAL A 243 -14.29 14.61 24.11
C VAL A 243 -14.93 14.32 25.47
N SER A 244 -14.52 14.99 26.55
CA SER A 244 -15.22 14.87 27.85
C SER A 244 -16.59 15.55 27.83
N GLN A 245 -16.73 16.71 27.17
CA GLN A 245 -18.01 17.39 26.95
C GLN A 245 -18.96 16.53 26.08
N ALA A 246 -18.43 15.88 25.03
CA ALA A 246 -19.20 15.00 24.16
C ALA A 246 -19.61 13.68 24.83
N LEU A 247 -18.65 12.95 25.43
CA LEU A 247 -18.82 11.56 25.86
C LEU A 247 -18.93 11.34 27.37
N GLY A 248 -18.70 12.36 28.19
CA GLY A 248 -18.59 12.24 29.65
C GLY A 248 -17.35 11.45 30.10
N ARG A 249 -16.28 11.42 29.29
CA ARG A 249 -14.91 10.98 29.62
C ARG A 249 -13.98 11.22 28.42
N ILE A 250 -12.67 11.30 28.66
CA ILE A 250 -11.64 11.18 27.62
C ILE A 250 -11.77 9.78 26.95
N LEU A 251 -11.69 9.73 25.62
CA LEU A 251 -11.67 8.47 24.87
C LEU A 251 -10.22 7.97 24.72
N ALA A 252 -9.96 6.76 25.18
CA ALA A 252 -8.70 6.05 24.95
C ALA A 252 -8.56 5.63 23.48
N HIS A 253 -7.33 5.55 22.99
CA HIS A 253 -6.97 5.03 21.68
C HIS A 253 -6.15 3.75 21.90
N ASP A 254 -6.70 2.62 21.46
CA ASP A 254 -6.16 1.27 21.66
C ASP A 254 -5.69 0.74 20.30
N ASP A 255 -4.45 1.11 19.96
CA ASP A 255 -3.76 0.78 18.72
C ASP A 255 -2.94 -0.52 18.82
N MET A 256 -3.11 -1.29 19.91
CA MET A 256 -2.30 -2.47 20.25
C MET A 256 -2.60 -3.71 19.40
N ASP A 257 -3.65 -3.68 18.58
CA ASP A 257 -4.05 -4.78 17.69
C ASP A 257 -3.99 -4.31 16.23
N SER A 258 -3.26 -5.06 15.39
CA SER A 258 -3.15 -4.85 13.95
C SER A 258 -3.68 -6.03 13.12
N ASP A 259 -4.18 -7.09 13.77
CA ASP A 259 -4.63 -8.31 13.10
C ASP A 259 -6.05 -8.15 12.52
N ARG A 260 -6.09 -7.76 11.25
CA ARG A 260 -7.31 -7.62 10.44
C ARG A 260 -7.81 -8.95 9.86
N SER A 261 -7.33 -10.10 10.35
CA SER A 261 -7.83 -11.42 9.93
C SER A 261 -9.28 -11.63 10.35
N LYS A 262 -10.02 -12.42 9.56
CA LYS A 262 -11.45 -12.71 9.79
C LYS A 262 -11.68 -13.31 11.18
N GLY A 263 -12.64 -12.76 11.92
CA GLY A 263 -13.00 -13.17 13.28
C GLY A 263 -12.11 -12.61 14.40
N LYS A 264 -11.11 -11.78 14.09
CA LYS A 264 -10.28 -11.09 15.11
C LYS A 264 -10.92 -9.78 15.60
N LYS A 265 -10.34 -9.18 16.64
CA LYS A 265 -10.82 -7.96 17.33
C LYS A 265 -11.17 -6.84 16.36
N LEU A 266 -10.31 -6.57 15.37
CA LEU A 266 -10.53 -5.53 14.36
C LEU A 266 -11.66 -5.87 13.38
N ASP A 267 -11.78 -7.11 12.91
CA ASP A 267 -12.84 -7.55 11.98
C ASP A 267 -14.23 -7.55 12.65
N VAL A 268 -14.30 -8.08 13.88
CA VAL A 268 -15.51 -8.08 14.71
C VAL A 268 -15.89 -6.66 15.14
N GLY A 269 -14.92 -5.85 15.58
CA GLY A 269 -15.13 -4.45 15.95
C GLY A 269 -15.59 -3.59 14.78
N PHE A 270 -14.96 -3.73 13.60
CA PHE A 270 -15.38 -3.01 12.40
C PHE A 270 -16.79 -3.42 11.94
N SER A 271 -17.11 -4.72 12.00
CA SER A 271 -18.46 -5.23 11.72
C SER A 271 -19.51 -4.67 12.69
N GLY A 272 -19.21 -4.63 13.99
CA GLY A 272 -20.07 -4.03 15.01
C GLY A 272 -20.24 -2.52 14.82
N THR A 273 -19.16 -1.81 14.52
CA THR A 273 -19.17 -0.36 14.24
C THR A 273 -20.04 -0.04 13.03
N THR A 274 -19.85 -0.80 11.94
CA THR A 274 -20.65 -0.70 10.70
C THR A 274 -22.14 -0.85 10.98
N ARG A 275 -22.51 -1.85 11.82
CA ARG A 275 -23.91 -2.10 12.18
C ARG A 275 -24.50 -0.93 12.97
N HIS A 276 -23.89 -0.55 14.10
CA HIS A 276 -24.43 0.52 14.95
C HIS A 276 -24.48 1.87 14.24
N TRP A 277 -23.54 2.15 13.33
CA TRP A 277 -23.54 3.33 12.47
C TRP A 277 -24.73 3.35 11.50
N GLU A 278 -24.96 2.26 10.77
CA GLU A 278 -26.09 2.16 9.82
C GLU A 278 -27.45 2.12 10.55
N GLU A 279 -27.52 1.52 11.73
CA GLU A 279 -28.69 1.57 12.62
C GLU A 279 -28.98 2.99 13.11
N THR A 280 -27.96 3.75 13.53
CA THR A 280 -28.11 5.09 14.14
C THR A 280 -28.34 6.19 13.10
N PHE A 281 -27.71 6.12 11.93
CA PHE A 281 -27.71 7.21 10.93
C PHE A 281 -28.35 6.87 9.58
N GLY A 282 -28.71 5.61 9.32
CA GLY A 282 -29.29 5.20 8.02
C GLY A 282 -28.35 5.33 6.81
N ARG A 283 -27.07 5.64 7.05
CA ARG A 283 -26.02 5.94 6.07
C ARG A 283 -24.92 4.88 6.15
N ARG A 284 -24.32 4.45 5.02
CA ARG A 284 -23.19 3.51 4.98
C ARG A 284 -22.03 3.92 5.91
N TYR A 285 -21.38 2.97 6.57
CA TYR A 285 -20.15 3.24 7.33
C TYR A 285 -18.87 3.22 6.46
N TRP A 286 -18.79 2.28 5.52
CA TRP A 286 -17.67 2.18 4.58
C TRP A 286 -17.57 3.43 3.70
N LYS A 287 -16.35 3.79 3.28
CA LYS A 287 -16.07 5.04 2.54
C LYS A 287 -14.94 4.83 1.52
N ALA A 288 -15.21 5.15 0.26
CA ALA A 288 -14.23 4.99 -0.82
C ALA A 288 -12.99 5.88 -0.58
N GLY A 289 -11.81 5.34 -0.82
CA GLY A 289 -10.54 5.99 -0.51
C GLY A 289 -10.13 6.00 0.97
N ALA A 290 -11.00 5.59 1.90
CA ALA A 290 -10.73 5.53 3.36
C ALA A 290 -10.63 4.10 3.92
N MET A 291 -10.79 3.08 3.07
CA MET A 291 -10.63 1.68 3.44
C MET A 291 -9.14 1.29 3.50
N TYR A 292 -8.83 0.25 4.28
CA TYR A 292 -7.47 -0.26 4.47
C TYR A 292 -6.76 -0.57 3.15
N ARG A 293 -5.55 -0.03 2.96
CA ARG A 293 -4.77 -0.17 1.71
C ARG A 293 -4.05 -1.52 1.59
N GLY A 294 -4.12 -2.38 2.60
CA GLY A 294 -3.17 -3.47 2.82
C GLY A 294 -1.96 -2.99 3.64
N SER A 295 -1.02 -3.89 3.89
CA SER A 295 0.25 -3.57 4.57
C SER A 295 1.06 -2.53 3.79
N ASP A 296 1.95 -1.80 4.48
CA ASP A 296 3.00 -1.01 3.81
C ASP A 296 3.87 -1.96 2.96
N PRO A 297 4.21 -1.62 1.70
CA PRO A 297 5.06 -2.44 0.86
C PRO A 297 6.48 -2.62 1.39
N SER A 298 7.17 -3.63 0.85
CA SER A 298 8.55 -3.94 1.24
C SER A 298 9.50 -2.76 0.93
N PRO A 299 10.25 -2.22 1.90
CA PRO A 299 11.23 -1.18 1.63
C PRO A 299 12.32 -1.70 0.67
N LEU A 300 12.78 -0.83 -0.23
CA LEU A 300 13.83 -1.18 -1.21
C LEU A 300 15.24 -1.01 -0.67
N THR A 301 15.42 -0.11 0.29
CA THR A 301 16.68 0.20 0.95
C THR A 301 16.38 0.81 2.33
N THR A 302 17.30 0.67 3.27
CA THR A 302 17.24 1.33 4.60
C THR A 302 18.02 2.64 4.64
N ILE A 303 18.87 2.89 3.64
CA ILE A 303 19.73 4.09 3.57
C ILE A 303 19.01 5.16 2.73
N PRO A 304 18.80 6.39 3.24
CA PRO A 304 18.15 7.44 2.47
C PRO A 304 19.04 7.90 1.30
N PHE A 305 18.46 8.03 0.10
CA PHE A 305 19.21 8.48 -1.07
C PHE A 305 19.72 9.92 -0.93
N GLN A 306 21.05 10.08 -0.99
CA GLN A 306 21.72 11.38 -0.97
C GLN A 306 21.75 12.01 -2.39
N SER A 307 21.09 13.15 -2.55
CA SER A 307 20.94 13.83 -3.84
C SER A 307 22.16 14.65 -4.22
N ASN A 308 23.18 13.99 -4.79
CA ASN A 308 24.38 14.65 -5.32
C ASN A 308 24.18 15.25 -6.73
N ILE A 309 22.94 15.34 -7.22
CA ILE A 309 22.62 15.79 -8.59
C ILE A 309 22.28 17.28 -8.60
N LEU A 310 23.03 18.05 -9.41
CA LEU A 310 22.85 19.49 -9.68
C LEU A 310 21.54 19.77 -10.46
N SER A 311 20.41 19.59 -9.78
CA SER A 311 19.06 19.63 -10.36
C SER A 311 18.57 21.04 -10.73
N LYS A 312 19.04 22.09 -10.04
CA LYS A 312 18.53 23.47 -10.18
C LYS A 312 18.81 24.17 -11.53
N GLU A 313 19.76 23.68 -12.33
CA GLU A 313 20.01 24.23 -13.66
C GLU A 313 19.24 23.48 -14.76
N LEU A 314 19.14 22.15 -14.65
CA LEU A 314 18.53 21.32 -15.69
C LEU A 314 17.00 21.40 -15.73
N GLU A 315 16.33 21.83 -14.67
CA GLU A 315 14.88 22.11 -14.71
C GLU A 315 14.53 23.29 -15.64
N LYS A 316 15.45 24.25 -15.85
CA LYS A 316 15.18 25.44 -16.67
C LYS A 316 15.20 25.18 -18.19
N SER A 317 15.90 24.14 -18.66
CA SER A 317 15.92 23.77 -20.08
C SER A 317 14.76 22.87 -20.50
N ASN A 318 14.11 22.20 -19.54
CA ASN A 318 13.00 21.26 -19.78
C ASN A 318 11.64 21.96 -20.02
N GLN A 319 11.61 23.06 -20.79
CA GLN A 319 10.36 23.61 -21.31
C GLN A 319 9.76 22.64 -22.34
N ASN A 320 8.71 21.94 -21.91
CA ASN A 320 8.15 20.76 -22.56
C ASN A 320 7.79 20.96 -24.05
N LYS A 321 8.66 20.48 -24.96
CA LYS A 321 8.16 19.83 -26.17
C LYS A 321 7.55 18.48 -25.75
N LYS A 322 6.22 18.46 -25.49
CA LYS A 322 5.45 17.22 -25.37
C LYS A 322 5.51 16.48 -26.72
N MET A 323 6.57 15.70 -26.95
CA MET A 323 6.75 14.86 -28.17
C MET A 323 5.62 13.85 -28.37
N ILE A 324 4.92 13.49 -27.28
CA ILE A 324 3.69 12.72 -27.31
C ILE A 324 2.64 13.52 -26.52
N GLU A 325 1.50 13.78 -27.15
CA GLU A 325 0.30 14.25 -26.49
C GLU A 325 -0.60 13.05 -26.13
N LEU A 326 -0.82 12.83 -24.83
CA LEU A 326 -1.75 11.83 -24.31
C LEU A 326 -2.89 12.50 -23.55
N SER A 327 -4.09 11.99 -23.76
CA SER A 327 -5.29 12.46 -23.06
C SER A 327 -5.17 12.23 -21.56
N GLU A 328 -5.26 13.29 -20.76
CA GLU A 328 -5.21 13.23 -19.28
C GLU A 328 -6.54 12.68 -18.72
N ARG A 329 -6.68 11.34 -18.73
CA ARG A 329 -7.84 10.63 -18.17
C ARG A 329 -7.80 10.67 -16.65
N LYS A 330 -8.93 10.99 -16.01
CA LYS A 330 -9.11 10.90 -14.54
C LYS A 330 -9.81 9.59 -14.16
N ILE A 331 -9.52 9.11 -12.96
CA ILE A 331 -10.08 7.87 -12.39
C ILE A 331 -10.62 8.13 -10.98
N VAL A 332 -11.70 7.44 -10.62
CA VAL A 332 -12.32 7.48 -9.29
C VAL A 332 -12.45 6.06 -8.73
N GLU A 333 -12.18 5.89 -7.43
CA GLU A 333 -12.51 4.67 -6.69
C GLU A 333 -13.97 4.71 -6.25
N VAL A 334 -14.73 3.67 -6.55
CA VAL A 334 -16.16 3.56 -6.23
C VAL A 334 -16.40 2.36 -5.31
N LEU A 335 -17.13 2.60 -4.22
CA LEU A 335 -17.75 1.57 -3.40
C LEU A 335 -19.27 1.66 -3.55
N LEU A 336 -19.95 0.52 -3.74
CA LEU A 336 -21.36 0.45 -4.13
C LEU A 336 -22.10 -0.70 -3.43
N GLU A 337 -23.26 -0.44 -2.83
CA GLU A 337 -24.15 -1.42 -2.21
C GLU A 337 -25.60 -1.19 -2.66
N ILE A 338 -26.36 -2.28 -2.88
CA ILE A 338 -27.81 -2.21 -3.08
C ILE A 338 -28.48 -2.56 -1.75
N VAL A 339 -28.96 -1.55 -1.05
CA VAL A 339 -29.41 -1.65 0.34
C VAL A 339 -30.80 -2.30 0.44
N GLY A 340 -31.70 -1.98 -0.50
CA GLY A 340 -33.07 -2.48 -0.44
C GLY A 340 -33.89 -2.23 -1.69
N VAL A 341 -35.12 -2.76 -1.68
CA VAL A 341 -36.06 -2.72 -2.79
C VAL A 341 -37.50 -2.59 -2.27
N LYS A 342 -38.34 -1.82 -2.95
CA LYS A 342 -39.75 -1.53 -2.58
C LYS A 342 -40.72 -1.80 -3.73
N ASN A 343 -41.99 -1.97 -3.39
CA ASN A 343 -43.12 -2.16 -4.32
C ASN A 343 -42.99 -3.38 -5.27
N LEU A 344 -42.31 -4.44 -4.82
CA LEU A 344 -42.19 -5.70 -5.56
C LEU A 344 -43.53 -6.44 -5.69
N PRO A 345 -43.87 -7.00 -6.87
CA PRO A 345 -44.91 -8.00 -6.99
C PRO A 345 -44.52 -9.28 -6.23
N GLU A 346 -45.44 -9.82 -5.42
CA GLU A 346 -45.19 -10.88 -4.44
C GLU A 346 -44.49 -12.13 -5.02
N ARG A 347 -44.83 -12.47 -6.27
CA ARG A 347 -44.30 -13.62 -7.04
C ARG A 347 -42.78 -13.64 -7.25
N HIS A 348 -42.05 -12.55 -6.94
CA HIS A 348 -40.61 -12.40 -7.19
C HIS A 348 -39.72 -12.39 -5.93
N LYS A 349 -40.30 -12.45 -4.73
CA LYS A 349 -39.59 -12.31 -3.44
C LYS A 349 -38.48 -13.37 -3.27
N GLY A 350 -37.32 -12.97 -2.76
CA GLY A 350 -36.19 -13.86 -2.46
C GLY A 350 -35.41 -14.41 -3.66
N LYS A 351 -35.69 -13.98 -4.89
CA LYS A 351 -35.00 -14.45 -6.13
C LYS A 351 -34.34 -13.33 -6.94
N LEU A 352 -33.97 -12.25 -6.25
CA LEU A 352 -33.59 -10.96 -6.85
C LEU A 352 -32.10 -10.67 -6.77
N PHE A 353 -31.60 -9.97 -7.78
CA PHE A 353 -30.28 -9.38 -7.83
C PHE A 353 -30.28 -8.17 -8.75
N VAL A 354 -29.30 -7.29 -8.61
CA VAL A 354 -29.08 -6.17 -9.52
C VAL A 354 -27.87 -6.49 -10.39
N MET A 355 -28.02 -6.34 -11.70
CA MET A 355 -26.86 -6.22 -12.59
C MET A 355 -26.52 -4.74 -12.74
N PHE A 356 -25.23 -4.39 -12.75
CA PHE A 356 -24.79 -3.01 -12.95
C PHE A 356 -23.58 -2.91 -13.88
N ASN A 357 -23.51 -1.82 -14.63
CA ASN A 357 -22.40 -1.42 -15.50
C ASN A 357 -22.36 0.13 -15.59
N LYS A 358 -21.58 0.69 -16.52
CA LYS A 358 -21.83 2.03 -17.04
C LYS A 358 -22.59 1.93 -18.36
N LYS A 359 -23.51 2.88 -18.64
CA LYS A 359 -24.23 2.94 -19.94
C LYS A 359 -23.26 2.99 -21.12
N GLN A 360 -22.19 3.78 -20.94
CA GLN A 360 -21.02 3.80 -21.81
C GLN A 360 -19.85 3.17 -21.04
N PRO A 361 -19.44 1.93 -21.37
CA PRO A 361 -18.25 1.28 -20.82
C PRO A 361 -17.00 2.15 -20.95
N ASP A 362 -16.17 2.17 -19.90
CA ASP A 362 -14.86 2.86 -19.96
C ASP A 362 -13.68 1.89 -19.77
N VAL A 363 -12.47 2.44 -19.97
CA VAL A 363 -11.18 1.73 -19.96
C VAL A 363 -10.85 1.04 -18.63
N PHE A 364 -11.51 1.41 -17.53
CA PHE A 364 -11.34 0.83 -16.19
C PHE A 364 -12.57 0.00 -15.77
N PHE A 365 -13.76 0.32 -16.27
CA PHE A 365 -15.01 -0.37 -15.97
C PHE A 365 -15.86 -0.65 -17.22
N ASN A 366 -15.57 -1.80 -17.85
CA ASN A 366 -16.27 -2.31 -19.04
C ASN A 366 -17.03 -3.64 -18.80
N VAL A 367 -17.04 -4.18 -17.58
CA VAL A 367 -17.68 -5.46 -17.25
C VAL A 367 -18.98 -5.25 -16.49
N LYS A 368 -20.09 -5.82 -17.00
CA LYS A 368 -21.37 -5.90 -16.30
C LYS A 368 -21.28 -6.87 -15.12
N ARG A 369 -21.45 -6.38 -13.90
CA ARG A 369 -21.29 -7.13 -12.64
C ARG A 369 -22.64 -7.39 -11.95
N LYS A 370 -22.67 -8.39 -11.06
CA LYS A 370 -23.83 -8.75 -10.23
C LYS A 370 -23.64 -8.26 -8.79
N LEU A 371 -24.69 -7.70 -8.20
CA LEU A 371 -24.83 -7.44 -6.77
C LEU A 371 -26.11 -8.11 -6.24
N THR A 372 -26.06 -8.60 -5.01
CA THR A 372 -27.26 -8.96 -4.25
C THR A 372 -27.85 -7.73 -3.56
N ILE A 373 -29.09 -7.85 -3.10
CA ILE A 373 -29.78 -6.79 -2.36
C ILE A 373 -29.68 -7.14 -0.87
N LEU A 374 -29.27 -6.20 -0.01
CA LEU A 374 -29.10 -6.45 1.43
C LEU A 374 -30.43 -6.86 2.08
N SER A 375 -31.53 -6.15 1.81
CA SER A 375 -32.86 -6.46 2.37
C SER A 375 -33.43 -7.83 2.00
N GLU A 376 -33.05 -8.40 0.85
CA GLU A 376 -33.53 -9.70 0.36
C GLU A 376 -32.56 -10.84 0.68
N SER A 377 -31.25 -10.59 0.65
CA SER A 377 -30.22 -11.63 0.79
C SER A 377 -29.63 -11.77 2.20
N GLY A 378 -30.13 -10.98 3.16
CA GLY A 378 -29.81 -11.05 4.59
C GLY A 378 -28.41 -10.55 5.00
N ASN A 379 -27.49 -10.37 4.05
CA ASN A 379 -26.12 -9.95 4.36
C ASN A 379 -25.53 -9.05 3.26
N LYS A 380 -24.51 -8.29 3.66
CA LYS A 380 -23.84 -7.22 2.90
C LYS A 380 -22.99 -7.74 1.74
N HIS A 381 -23.03 -7.05 0.61
CA HIS A 381 -21.99 -7.10 -0.43
C HIS A 381 -21.75 -5.67 -0.93
N VAL A 382 -20.50 -5.22 -0.87
CA VAL A 382 -20.08 -3.92 -1.38
C VAL A 382 -19.17 -4.16 -2.58
N ALA A 383 -19.59 -3.74 -3.77
CA ALA A 383 -18.72 -3.79 -4.94
C ALA A 383 -17.67 -2.69 -4.85
N SER A 384 -16.39 -3.06 -4.96
CA SER A 384 -15.28 -2.14 -5.18
C SER A 384 -14.84 -2.18 -6.65
N PHE A 385 -14.69 -1.01 -7.26
CA PHE A 385 -14.18 -0.85 -8.62
C PHE A 385 -13.58 0.54 -8.82
N GLN A 386 -12.98 0.74 -10.00
CA GLN A 386 -12.52 2.04 -10.46
C GLN A 386 -13.12 2.30 -11.84
N CYS A 387 -13.52 3.54 -12.11
CA CYS A 387 -14.06 3.97 -13.40
C CYS A 387 -13.60 5.41 -13.71
N GLU A 388 -13.86 5.89 -14.92
CA GLU A 388 -13.78 7.32 -15.21
C GLU A 388 -14.94 8.06 -14.50
N PRO A 389 -14.73 9.29 -14.00
CA PRO A 389 -15.74 10.05 -13.25
C PRO A 389 -16.88 10.63 -14.12
N LYS A 390 -16.92 10.28 -15.41
CA LYS A 390 -17.89 10.78 -16.39
C LYS A 390 -18.95 9.76 -16.77
N GLY A 391 -20.12 10.23 -17.20
CA GLY A 391 -21.22 9.38 -17.67
C GLY A 391 -21.92 8.61 -16.55
N GLU A 392 -22.83 7.70 -16.94
CA GLU A 392 -23.81 7.12 -16.03
C GLU A 392 -23.50 5.70 -15.57
N LEU A 393 -23.68 5.44 -14.27
CA LEU A 393 -23.87 4.09 -13.74
C LEU A 393 -25.30 3.62 -14.00
N PHE A 394 -25.46 2.41 -14.52
CA PHE A 394 -26.74 1.83 -14.92
C PHE A 394 -27.01 0.53 -14.17
N PHE A 395 -28.27 0.33 -13.80
CA PHE A 395 -28.73 -0.71 -12.89
C PHE A 395 -29.97 -1.40 -13.46
N GLU A 396 -29.96 -2.73 -13.46
CA GLU A 396 -31.06 -3.58 -13.90
C GLU A 396 -31.48 -4.48 -12.73
N LEU A 397 -32.72 -4.36 -12.27
CA LEU A 397 -33.28 -5.30 -11.30
C LEU A 397 -33.71 -6.58 -12.03
N VAL A 398 -33.12 -7.72 -11.66
CA VAL A 398 -33.34 -9.02 -12.32
C VAL A 398 -33.91 -10.04 -11.34
N SER A 399 -34.93 -10.77 -11.77
CA SER A 399 -35.51 -11.91 -11.04
C SER A 399 -35.23 -13.24 -11.76
N HIS A 400 -34.90 -14.27 -10.98
CA HIS A 400 -34.85 -15.65 -11.48
C HIS A 400 -36.24 -16.29 -11.45
N SER A 401 -36.81 -16.57 -12.63
CA SER A 401 -38.01 -17.41 -12.74
C SER A 401 -37.65 -18.88 -12.54
N PRO A 402 -38.44 -19.67 -11.80
CA PRO A 402 -38.29 -21.12 -11.78
C PRO A 402 -38.75 -21.71 -13.12
N SER A 403 -37.85 -22.38 -13.82
CA SER A 403 -38.17 -23.21 -15.00
C SER A 403 -38.42 -24.66 -14.58
N THR A 404 -39.32 -25.35 -15.29
CA THR A 404 -39.54 -26.80 -15.14
C THR A 404 -38.51 -27.66 -15.88
N LEU A 405 -37.59 -27.03 -16.62
CA LEU A 405 -36.49 -27.68 -17.34
C LEU A 405 -35.16 -27.49 -16.59
N PRO A 406 -34.38 -28.58 -16.32
CA PRO A 406 -33.20 -28.52 -15.43
C PRO A 406 -32.04 -27.59 -15.84
N LEU A 407 -31.99 -27.13 -17.10
CA LEU A 407 -30.78 -26.51 -17.68
C LEU A 407 -30.92 -25.03 -18.10
N THR A 408 -32.13 -24.43 -18.04
CA THR A 408 -32.38 -23.06 -18.55
C THR A 408 -33.08 -22.16 -17.52
N LYS A 409 -32.29 -21.57 -16.62
CA LYS A 409 -32.79 -20.55 -15.65
C LYS A 409 -33.13 -19.23 -16.36
N VAL A 410 -34.39 -19.05 -16.72
CA VAL A 410 -34.89 -17.81 -17.33
C VAL A 410 -34.76 -16.65 -16.32
N CYS A 411 -34.05 -15.60 -16.73
CA CYS A 411 -33.86 -14.38 -15.96
C CYS A 411 -34.70 -13.27 -16.59
N THR A 412 -35.43 -12.50 -15.79
CA THR A 412 -36.29 -11.41 -16.27
C THR A 412 -35.88 -10.09 -15.64
N THR A 413 -35.56 -9.09 -16.46
CA THR A 413 -35.34 -7.71 -15.99
C THR A 413 -36.70 -7.09 -15.69
N MET A 414 -36.90 -6.66 -14.45
CA MET A 414 -38.16 -6.10 -13.93
C MET A 414 -38.25 -4.59 -14.19
N GLY A 415 -37.11 -3.91 -14.18
CA GLY A 415 -36.99 -2.49 -14.50
C GLY A 415 -35.54 -2.01 -14.36
N THR A 416 -35.30 -0.81 -14.85
CA THR A 416 -33.95 -0.23 -14.99
C THR A 416 -33.88 1.19 -14.45
N THR A 417 -32.69 1.63 -14.05
CA THR A 417 -32.43 3.03 -13.66
C THR A 417 -30.95 3.38 -13.84
N SER A 418 -30.62 4.67 -13.82
CA SER A 418 -29.25 5.16 -13.80
C SER A 418 -29.09 6.45 -13.00
N PHE A 419 -27.85 6.85 -12.75
CA PHE A 419 -27.50 8.21 -12.36
C PHE A 419 -26.13 8.59 -12.95
N SER A 420 -25.93 9.87 -13.22
CA SER A 420 -24.64 10.39 -13.70
C SER A 420 -23.62 10.47 -12.57
N LEU A 421 -22.36 10.17 -12.90
CA LEU A 421 -21.23 10.42 -12.01
C LEU A 421 -20.83 11.91 -12.00
N GLU A 422 -21.17 12.65 -13.06
CA GLU A 422 -20.78 14.07 -13.20
C GLU A 422 -21.54 14.96 -12.21
N ASP A 423 -22.79 14.62 -11.85
CA ASP A 423 -23.61 15.27 -10.81
C ASP A 423 -22.88 15.41 -9.45
N PHE A 424 -21.98 14.45 -9.16
CA PHE A 424 -21.27 14.33 -7.89
C PHE A 424 -19.79 14.73 -7.97
N LEU A 425 -19.20 14.66 -9.17
CA LEU A 425 -17.75 14.71 -9.40
C LEU A 425 -17.27 15.84 -10.32
N ASN A 426 -18.18 16.60 -10.95
CA ASN A 426 -17.83 17.70 -11.86
C ASN A 426 -18.81 18.90 -11.77
N PRO A 427 -18.62 19.86 -10.85
CA PRO A 427 -17.59 19.89 -9.81
C PRO A 427 -17.84 18.84 -8.72
N VAL A 428 -16.79 18.49 -7.97
CA VAL A 428 -16.94 17.60 -6.81
C VAL A 428 -17.83 18.29 -5.78
N SER A 429 -18.96 17.67 -5.45
CA SER A 429 -20.01 18.23 -4.60
C SER A 429 -20.25 17.36 -3.36
N GLU A 430 -20.63 16.09 -3.56
CA GLU A 430 -20.82 15.11 -2.50
C GLU A 430 -20.12 13.78 -2.85
N LEU A 431 -19.19 13.34 -1.98
CA LEU A 431 -18.39 12.13 -2.22
C LEU A 431 -19.12 10.81 -1.86
N SER A 432 -20.43 10.85 -1.60
CA SER A 432 -21.25 9.68 -1.27
C SER A 432 -22.72 10.00 -1.37
N VAL A 433 -23.53 9.05 -1.84
CA VAL A 433 -24.98 9.20 -1.98
C VAL A 433 -25.69 7.92 -1.54
N GLU A 434 -26.76 8.03 -0.74
CA GLU A 434 -27.67 6.92 -0.44
C GLU A 434 -29.10 7.41 -0.62
N ARG A 435 -29.80 6.89 -1.64
CA ARG A 435 -31.16 7.34 -1.99
C ARG A 435 -32.04 6.22 -2.54
N TRP A 436 -33.34 6.37 -2.37
CA TRP A 436 -34.34 5.62 -3.12
C TRP A 436 -34.43 6.18 -4.55
N VAL A 437 -34.46 5.31 -5.54
CA VAL A 437 -34.57 5.64 -6.98
C VAL A 437 -35.64 4.74 -7.59
N GLU A 438 -36.54 5.30 -8.39
CA GLU A 438 -37.58 4.54 -9.09
C GLU A 438 -37.01 3.82 -10.32
N LEU A 439 -37.64 2.70 -10.71
CA LEU A 439 -37.26 1.92 -11.88
C LEU A 439 -38.24 2.14 -13.04
N GLU A 440 -37.68 2.41 -14.22
CA GLU A 440 -38.41 2.36 -15.48
C GLU A 440 -38.77 0.90 -15.81
N PRO A 441 -40.05 0.54 -16.02
CA PRO A 441 -40.45 -0.84 -16.21
C PRO A 441 -40.14 -1.36 -17.62
N THR A 442 -39.40 -2.46 -17.72
CA THR A 442 -39.02 -3.10 -19.00
C THR A 442 -40.18 -3.77 -19.76
N SER A 443 -41.40 -3.75 -19.23
CA SER A 443 -42.61 -4.25 -19.89
C SER A 443 -43.83 -3.48 -19.38
N GLY A 444 -44.78 -3.16 -20.26
CA GLY A 444 -45.93 -2.28 -19.98
C GLY A 444 -46.99 -2.80 -18.98
N ASN A 445 -46.70 -3.84 -18.20
CA ASN A 445 -47.55 -4.28 -17.10
C ASN A 445 -47.42 -3.32 -15.90
N MET A 446 -48.24 -2.27 -15.90
CA MET A 446 -48.29 -1.27 -14.84
C MET A 446 -48.70 -1.90 -13.49
N SER A 447 -47.74 -2.02 -12.56
CA SER A 447 -48.07 -2.09 -11.13
C SER A 447 -48.58 -0.72 -10.66
N SER A 448 -49.52 -0.69 -9.71
CA SER A 448 -50.13 0.57 -9.22
C SER A 448 -49.17 1.50 -8.48
N LYS A 449 -47.92 1.07 -8.25
CA LYS A 449 -46.78 1.88 -7.80
C LYS A 449 -45.51 1.43 -8.54
N PRO A 450 -44.55 2.32 -8.83
CA PRO A 450 -43.28 1.96 -9.43
C PRO A 450 -42.41 1.17 -8.45
N ILE A 451 -41.59 0.25 -8.95
CA ILE A 451 -40.58 -0.45 -8.15
C ILE A 451 -39.45 0.54 -7.83
N CYS A 452 -38.93 0.53 -6.59
CA CYS A 452 -37.84 1.41 -6.19
C CYS A 452 -36.65 0.61 -5.66
N LEU A 453 -35.42 1.04 -5.95
CA LEU A 453 -34.18 0.55 -5.33
C LEU A 453 -33.59 1.59 -4.39
N ARG A 454 -33.07 1.17 -3.23
CA ARG A 454 -32.19 1.99 -2.39
C ARG A 454 -30.75 1.68 -2.76
N ILE A 455 -30.10 2.61 -3.44
CA ILE A 455 -28.73 2.48 -3.91
C ILE A 455 -27.85 3.37 -3.04
N ALA A 456 -26.75 2.80 -2.53
CA ALA A 456 -25.74 3.54 -1.77
C ALA A 456 -24.38 3.46 -2.48
N ALA A 457 -23.75 4.60 -2.72
CA ALA A 457 -22.44 4.72 -3.37
C ALA A 457 -21.52 5.68 -2.60
N SER A 458 -20.22 5.44 -2.67
CA SER A 458 -19.18 6.38 -2.25
C SER A 458 -18.10 6.47 -3.32
N PHE A 459 -17.55 7.68 -3.47
CA PHE A 459 -16.54 8.04 -4.45
C PHE A 459 -15.28 8.55 -3.73
N SER A 460 -14.10 8.30 -4.30
CA SER A 460 -12.91 9.12 -4.01
C SER A 460 -13.00 10.47 -4.74
N VAL A 461 -12.12 11.42 -4.38
CA VAL A 461 -11.85 12.55 -5.28
C VAL A 461 -11.23 12.00 -6.58
N PRO A 462 -11.60 12.51 -7.78
CA PRO A 462 -10.99 12.06 -9.03
C PRO A 462 -9.51 12.43 -9.14
N ILE A 463 -8.66 11.43 -9.37
CA ILE A 463 -7.20 11.59 -9.51
C ILE A 463 -6.75 11.30 -10.95
N GLN A 464 -5.52 11.67 -11.31
CA GLN A 464 -4.93 11.31 -12.60
C GLN A 464 -4.80 9.77 -12.72
N ALA A 465 -5.29 9.20 -13.83
CA ALA A 465 -5.15 7.78 -14.11
C ALA A 465 -3.71 7.46 -14.58
N PRO A 466 -3.12 6.32 -14.17
CA PRO A 466 -1.90 5.83 -14.78
C PRO A 466 -2.11 5.51 -16.27
N TYR A 467 -1.13 5.85 -17.09
CA TYR A 467 -1.08 5.49 -18.50
C TYR A 467 -0.82 3.97 -18.60
N GLU A 468 -1.71 3.25 -19.29
CA GLU A 468 -1.58 1.81 -19.56
C GLU A 468 -1.40 1.61 -21.06
N LEU A 469 -0.26 1.04 -21.45
CA LEU A 469 0.24 0.97 -22.82
C LEU A 469 0.62 -0.47 -23.20
N HIS A 470 0.56 -0.79 -24.49
CA HIS A 470 0.98 -2.10 -25.00
C HIS A 470 1.91 -1.98 -26.21
N MET A 471 2.99 -2.77 -26.21
CA MET A 471 3.89 -2.92 -27.35
C MET A 471 3.45 -4.08 -28.25
N ILE A 472 3.01 -3.76 -29.47
CA ILE A 472 2.59 -4.71 -30.49
C ILE A 472 3.66 -4.76 -31.58
N ARG A 473 4.32 -5.90 -31.73
CA ARG A 473 5.36 -6.10 -32.76
C ARG A 473 4.70 -6.47 -34.09
N SER A 474 5.01 -5.72 -35.16
CA SER A 474 4.56 -6.08 -36.51
C SER A 474 5.16 -7.43 -36.90
N GLN A 475 4.35 -8.46 -37.10
CA GLN A 475 4.81 -9.64 -37.84
C GLN A 475 5.08 -9.22 -39.29
N ALA A 476 6.18 -9.71 -39.87
CA ALA A 476 6.48 -9.47 -41.27
C ALA A 476 5.46 -10.24 -42.13
N GLN A 477 4.40 -9.56 -42.57
CA GLN A 477 3.49 -10.12 -43.56
C GLN A 477 4.27 -10.37 -44.85
N SER A 478 4.54 -11.65 -45.13
CA SER A 478 5.11 -12.09 -46.39
C SER A 478 4.09 -11.83 -47.50
N LYS A 479 4.22 -10.70 -48.19
CA LYS A 479 3.54 -10.48 -49.47
C LYS A 479 4.16 -11.47 -50.47
N SER A 480 3.47 -12.58 -50.69
CA SER A 480 3.90 -13.66 -51.58
C SER A 480 3.80 -13.25 -53.05
N SER A 481 4.77 -12.44 -53.52
CA SER A 481 5.12 -12.33 -54.93
C SER A 481 6.30 -13.28 -55.20
N CYS A 482 6.04 -14.37 -55.93
CA CYS A 482 7.00 -15.47 -56.11
C CYS A 482 8.17 -15.09 -57.04
N PHE A 483 9.18 -14.41 -56.50
CA PHE A 483 10.47 -14.17 -57.15
C PHE A 483 11.61 -14.58 -56.23
N PHE A 484 12.56 -15.36 -56.76
CA PHE A 484 13.69 -15.90 -56.01
C PHE A 484 14.64 -14.77 -55.53
N PRO A 485 15.13 -14.81 -54.28
CA PRO A 485 16.06 -13.81 -53.78
C PRO A 485 17.44 -13.96 -54.44
N LEU A 486 17.91 -12.90 -55.08
CA LEU A 486 19.30 -12.81 -55.56
C LEU A 486 20.27 -12.82 -54.35
N PRO A 487 21.35 -13.62 -54.38
CA PRO A 487 22.34 -13.62 -53.31
C PRO A 487 23.12 -12.30 -53.30
N GLY A 488 23.16 -11.62 -52.14
CA GLY A 488 24.00 -10.42 -51.97
C GLY A 488 23.42 -9.30 -51.10
N ARG A 489 22.13 -9.32 -50.74
CA ARG A 489 21.53 -8.35 -49.79
C ARG A 489 20.83 -9.03 -48.63
N ALA A 490 21.51 -9.11 -47.49
CA ALA A 490 20.90 -9.40 -46.21
C ALA A 490 20.06 -8.20 -45.74
N GLN A 491 18.84 -8.06 -46.30
CA GLN A 491 17.86 -7.13 -45.75
C GLN A 491 17.39 -7.66 -44.39
N HIS A 492 17.89 -7.07 -43.31
CA HIS A 492 17.24 -7.22 -42.01
C HIS A 492 15.78 -6.76 -42.15
N PRO A 493 14.78 -7.59 -41.75
CA PRO A 493 13.39 -7.22 -41.94
C PRO A 493 13.06 -5.94 -41.17
N ASN A 494 12.33 -5.02 -41.80
CA ASN A 494 11.84 -3.78 -41.20
C ASN A 494 10.75 -4.06 -40.16
N ILE A 495 11.13 -4.66 -39.03
CA ILE A 495 10.23 -4.97 -37.94
C ILE A 495 10.04 -3.72 -37.08
N TRP A 496 8.81 -3.20 -37.07
CA TRP A 496 8.38 -2.14 -36.19
C TRP A 496 7.71 -2.72 -34.93
N THR A 497 7.70 -1.93 -33.87
CA THR A 497 6.90 -2.18 -32.66
C THR A 497 6.03 -0.96 -32.42
N SER A 498 4.75 -1.08 -32.76
CA SER A 498 3.73 -0.08 -32.48
C SER A 498 3.42 -0.06 -31.01
N VAL A 499 3.41 1.13 -30.40
CA VAL A 499 3.02 1.33 -29.00
C VAL A 499 1.60 1.88 -29.02
N VAL A 500 0.65 1.09 -28.53
CA VAL A 500 -0.77 1.50 -28.42
C VAL A 500 -1.13 1.91 -27.00
N ASP A 501 -2.12 2.78 -26.86
CA ASP A 501 -2.83 2.96 -25.59
C ASP A 501 -3.87 1.83 -25.39
N LYS A 502 -4.53 1.81 -24.22
CA LYS A 502 -5.58 0.84 -23.89
C LYS A 502 -6.93 1.02 -24.64
N THR A 503 -6.99 1.90 -25.65
CA THR A 503 -8.06 1.97 -26.66
C THR A 503 -7.56 1.51 -28.05
N ASP A 504 -6.45 0.79 -28.08
CA ASP A 504 -5.73 0.30 -29.28
C ASP A 504 -5.28 1.41 -30.25
N ALA A 505 -5.29 2.67 -29.81
CA ALA A 505 -4.81 3.80 -30.60
C ALA A 505 -3.28 3.85 -30.58
N GLU A 506 -2.65 3.68 -31.76
CA GLU A 506 -1.19 3.79 -31.89
C GLU A 506 -0.72 5.21 -31.53
N ILE A 507 0.26 5.27 -30.63
CA ILE A 507 0.87 6.49 -30.11
C ILE A 507 2.15 6.81 -30.90
N ILE A 508 3.01 5.80 -31.04
CA ILE A 508 4.34 5.90 -31.63
C ILE A 508 4.81 4.52 -32.12
N SER A 509 5.42 4.46 -33.30
CA SER A 509 6.03 3.24 -33.84
C SER A 509 7.54 3.26 -33.60
N LEU A 510 8.11 2.17 -33.06
CA LEU A 510 9.54 2.07 -32.74
C LEU A 510 10.28 1.07 -33.65
N GLN A 511 11.48 1.44 -34.09
CA GLN A 511 12.41 0.57 -34.83
C GLN A 511 13.80 0.61 -34.20
N MET A 512 14.40 -0.56 -33.98
CA MET A 512 15.83 -0.70 -33.66
C MET A 512 16.64 -0.72 -34.96
N ARG A 513 17.59 0.21 -35.10
CA ARG A 513 18.49 0.30 -36.26
C ARG A 513 19.92 0.01 -35.83
N ASN A 514 20.55 -0.95 -36.49
CA ASN A 514 21.96 -1.27 -36.35
C ASN A 514 22.68 -0.82 -37.62
N SER A 515 23.60 0.14 -37.53
CA SER A 515 24.43 0.56 -38.65
C SER A 515 25.89 0.20 -38.40
N THR A 516 26.45 -0.66 -39.26
CA THR A 516 27.89 -0.81 -39.42
C THR A 516 28.42 0.33 -40.28
N LYS A 517 29.26 1.21 -39.74
CA LYS A 517 30.02 2.13 -40.58
C LYS A 517 31.13 1.36 -41.28
N ALA A 518 31.02 1.17 -42.58
CA ALA A 518 32.14 0.82 -43.43
C ALA A 518 33.09 2.02 -43.51
N LYS A 519 34.06 2.07 -42.59
CA LYS A 519 35.33 2.77 -42.81
C LYS A 519 36.33 1.74 -43.29
N GLU A 520 37.12 2.09 -44.29
CA GLU A 520 38.23 1.24 -44.72
C GLU A 520 39.32 1.24 -43.63
N LYS A 521 39.80 0.03 -43.29
CA LYS A 521 40.98 -0.26 -42.45
C LYS A 521 40.98 0.13 -40.95
N GLU A 522 39.90 0.66 -40.36
CA GLU A 522 39.80 0.80 -38.88
C GLU A 522 38.49 0.27 -38.28
N ARG A 523 38.58 -0.14 -37.00
CA ARG A 523 37.61 -0.94 -36.22
C ARG A 523 36.15 -0.52 -36.42
N SER A 524 35.29 -1.47 -36.81
CA SER A 524 33.88 -1.26 -37.15
C SER A 524 32.97 -1.08 -35.91
N ILE A 525 32.85 0.15 -35.44
CA ILE A 525 31.92 0.50 -34.35
C ILE A 525 30.46 0.26 -34.80
N LEU A 526 29.78 -0.67 -34.12
CA LEU A 526 28.34 -0.93 -34.26
C LEU A 526 27.53 0.19 -33.59
N LYS A 527 26.98 1.12 -34.37
CA LYS A 527 26.03 2.10 -33.83
C LYS A 527 24.62 1.47 -33.78
N GLN A 528 24.05 1.38 -32.58
CA GLN A 528 22.63 1.02 -32.38
C GLN A 528 21.84 2.30 -32.09
N GLN A 529 20.66 2.45 -32.71
CA GLN A 529 19.77 3.60 -32.55
C GLN A 529 18.32 3.14 -32.45
N VAL A 530 17.54 3.74 -31.55
CA VAL A 530 16.08 3.62 -31.54
C VAL A 530 15.52 4.78 -32.36
N THR A 531 14.80 4.46 -33.44
CA THR A 531 14.06 5.43 -34.25
C THR A 531 12.58 5.36 -33.91
N GLY A 532 11.95 6.50 -33.69
CA GLY A 532 10.50 6.62 -33.49
C GLY A 532 9.83 7.26 -34.71
N VAL A 533 8.60 6.85 -35.00
CA VAL A 533 7.67 7.53 -35.92
C VAL A 533 6.45 7.95 -35.12
N MET A 534 6.19 9.26 -35.10
CA MET A 534 5.06 9.87 -34.39
C MET A 534 3.76 9.75 -35.21
N LYS A 535 2.60 9.99 -34.59
CA LYS A 535 1.29 10.12 -35.28
C LYS A 535 1.31 11.12 -36.46
N THR A 536 2.19 12.12 -36.42
CA THR A 536 2.38 13.12 -37.49
C THR A 536 3.12 12.58 -38.72
N GLY A 537 3.61 11.33 -38.68
CA GLY A 537 4.51 10.75 -39.69
C GLY A 537 5.97 11.18 -39.53
N GLU A 538 6.26 12.12 -38.62
CA GLU A 538 7.61 12.61 -38.36
C GLU A 538 8.48 11.49 -37.75
N THR A 539 9.67 11.31 -38.33
CA THR A 539 10.64 10.29 -37.91
C THR A 539 11.77 10.94 -37.12
N CYS A 540 11.96 10.54 -35.87
CA CYS A 540 12.99 11.07 -34.97
C CYS A 540 13.88 9.98 -34.37
N ILE A 541 15.10 10.34 -33.98
CA ILE A 541 15.97 9.45 -33.18
C ILE A 541 15.58 9.63 -31.71
N LEU A 542 15.19 8.55 -31.04
CA LEU A 542 14.75 8.57 -29.64
C LEU A 542 15.84 8.11 -28.67
N ALA A 543 16.75 7.25 -29.13
CA ALA A 543 17.92 6.86 -28.35
C ALA A 543 19.09 6.45 -29.26
N GLU A 544 20.31 6.63 -28.76
CA GLU A 544 21.55 6.14 -29.36
C GLU A 544 22.37 5.36 -28.34
N PHE A 545 22.97 4.24 -28.74
CA PHE A 545 23.97 3.56 -27.92
C PHE A 545 25.34 4.19 -28.15
N VAL A 546 25.95 4.72 -27.08
CA VAL A 546 27.20 5.49 -27.12
C VAL A 546 28.15 4.99 -26.03
N GLY A 547 29.29 4.44 -26.45
CA GLY A 547 30.24 3.80 -25.54
C GLY A 547 29.65 2.55 -24.90
N THR A 548 29.27 2.64 -23.63
CA THR A 548 28.70 1.56 -22.81
C THR A 548 27.29 1.86 -22.29
N ARG A 549 26.65 2.92 -22.77
CA ARG A 549 25.33 3.39 -22.29
C ARG A 549 24.39 3.81 -23.42
N TRP A 550 23.09 3.87 -23.13
CA TRP A 550 22.11 4.46 -24.02
C TRP A 550 21.85 5.92 -23.65
N CYS A 551 22.03 6.84 -24.60
CA CYS A 551 21.59 8.23 -24.49
C CYS A 551 20.18 8.34 -25.09
N LEU A 552 19.20 8.79 -24.31
CA LEU A 552 17.79 8.93 -24.71
C LEU A 552 17.43 10.41 -24.88
N MET A 553 16.51 10.71 -25.80
CA MET A 553 15.89 12.03 -26.02
C MET A 553 16.92 13.17 -26.06
N ASP A 554 17.72 13.22 -27.13
CA ASP A 554 18.79 14.23 -27.32
C ASP A 554 19.77 14.36 -26.13
N SER A 555 20.01 13.25 -25.43
CA SER A 555 20.83 13.13 -24.22
C SER A 555 20.26 13.79 -22.95
N GLN A 556 18.95 14.02 -22.88
CA GLN A 556 18.25 14.40 -21.63
C GLN A 556 18.32 13.30 -20.56
N TRP A 557 18.48 12.04 -20.98
CA TRP A 557 18.59 10.88 -20.08
C TRP A 557 19.68 9.91 -20.54
N TYR A 558 20.32 9.26 -19.58
CA TYR A 558 21.29 8.18 -19.80
C TYR A 558 20.82 6.92 -19.07
N LEU A 559 20.71 5.81 -19.79
CA LEU A 559 20.44 4.49 -19.23
C LEU A 559 21.76 3.72 -19.14
N GLU A 560 22.19 3.43 -17.91
CA GLU A 560 23.42 2.67 -17.62
C GLU A 560 23.10 1.36 -16.88
N PRO A 561 23.74 0.23 -17.23
CA PRO A 561 23.69 -0.99 -16.42
C PRO A 561 24.53 -0.80 -15.15
N GLN A 562 24.14 -1.46 -14.05
CA GLN A 562 24.87 -1.37 -12.79
C GLN A 562 26.27 -2.01 -12.92
N LYS A 563 27.32 -1.27 -12.52
CA LYS A 563 28.74 -1.67 -12.71
C LYS A 563 29.36 -2.42 -11.53
N LYS A 564 28.63 -2.54 -10.41
CA LYS A 564 29.01 -3.25 -9.18
C LYS A 564 27.76 -3.75 -8.47
N SER A 565 27.83 -4.86 -7.75
CA SER A 565 26.74 -5.40 -6.94
C SER A 565 26.53 -4.60 -5.65
N ASN A 566 25.64 -3.60 -5.67
CA ASN A 566 25.17 -2.97 -4.43
C ASN A 566 24.10 -3.83 -3.72
N GLU A 567 23.91 -3.58 -2.43
CA GLU A 567 22.90 -4.24 -1.59
C GLU A 567 21.45 -3.97 -2.05
N ASP A 568 21.18 -2.78 -2.60
CA ASP A 568 19.85 -2.36 -3.12
C ASP A 568 19.20 -3.35 -4.12
N GLY A 569 20.01 -4.03 -4.96
CA GLY A 569 19.51 -5.01 -5.92
C GLY A 569 18.69 -4.47 -7.11
N HIS A 570 18.93 -3.23 -7.56
CA HIS A 570 18.52 -2.76 -8.89
C HIS A 570 19.44 -3.31 -10.00
N LEU A 571 19.01 -3.23 -11.26
CA LEU A 571 19.77 -3.74 -12.42
C LEU A 571 20.29 -2.62 -13.34
N PHE A 572 19.54 -1.53 -13.45
CA PHE A 572 19.87 -0.37 -14.30
C PHE A 572 19.51 0.93 -13.60
N GLU A 573 20.19 2.00 -14.01
CA GLU A 573 19.92 3.38 -13.60
C GLU A 573 19.60 4.22 -14.83
N LEU A 574 18.48 4.96 -14.77
CA LEU A 574 18.10 5.97 -15.75
C LEU A 574 18.31 7.35 -15.10
N ILE A 575 19.31 8.07 -15.59
CA ILE A 575 19.88 9.28 -15.00
C ILE A 575 19.59 10.47 -15.93
N GLY A 576 18.91 11.50 -15.43
CA GLY A 576 18.63 12.74 -16.17
C GLY A 576 18.34 13.88 -15.19
N CYS A 577 17.28 14.65 -15.42
CA CYS A 577 16.78 15.63 -14.45
C CYS A 577 16.24 14.99 -13.15
N ARG A 578 15.93 13.68 -13.19
CA ARG A 578 15.58 12.83 -12.04
C ARG A 578 16.46 11.57 -12.09
N MET A 579 16.51 10.83 -10.99
CA MET A 579 17.18 9.52 -10.94
C MET A 579 16.14 8.42 -10.75
N VAL A 580 16.16 7.42 -11.64
CA VAL A 580 15.21 6.30 -11.64
C VAL A 580 15.97 4.97 -11.67
N LYS A 581 15.90 4.19 -10.59
CA LYS A 581 16.45 2.83 -10.53
C LYS A 581 15.42 1.81 -11.02
N LEU A 582 15.88 0.75 -11.70
CA LEU A 582 15.02 -0.35 -12.17
C LEU A 582 15.26 -1.63 -11.38
N PHE A 583 14.24 -2.10 -10.67
CA PHE A 583 14.30 -3.32 -9.86
C PHE A 583 13.57 -4.47 -10.53
N GLN A 584 14.06 -5.70 -10.37
CA GLN A 584 13.37 -6.88 -10.88
C GLN A 584 12.12 -7.22 -10.05
N GLY A 585 11.06 -7.64 -10.73
CA GLY A 585 9.76 -7.96 -10.16
C GLY A 585 8.86 -6.73 -9.95
N LYS A 586 7.68 -7.00 -9.39
CA LYS A 586 6.78 -5.96 -8.87
C LYS A 586 7.27 -5.49 -7.49
N LYS A 587 7.37 -4.18 -7.27
CA LYS A 587 7.89 -3.53 -6.04
C LYS A 587 7.00 -2.37 -5.58
N LEU A 588 7.09 -2.04 -4.29
CA LEU A 588 6.35 -0.95 -3.65
C LEU A 588 4.83 -1.05 -3.93
N ASP A 589 4.17 0.03 -4.37
CA ASP A 589 2.75 0.06 -4.74
C ASP A 589 2.29 -1.04 -5.73
N PHE A 590 3.20 -1.63 -6.50
CA PHE A 590 2.87 -2.71 -7.44
C PHE A 590 2.93 -4.11 -6.81
N GLU A 591 3.36 -4.26 -5.55
CA GLU A 591 3.45 -5.57 -4.89
C GLU A 591 2.08 -6.29 -4.82
N PRO A 592 2.04 -7.60 -5.13
CA PRO A 592 0.79 -8.35 -5.28
C PRO A 592 0.12 -8.57 -3.92
N LYS A 593 -0.93 -7.80 -3.64
CA LYS A 593 -1.47 -7.64 -2.28
C LYS A 593 -1.94 -8.94 -1.63
N HIS A 594 -2.63 -9.81 -2.37
CA HIS A 594 -2.81 -11.24 -2.03
C HIS A 594 -3.02 -12.07 -3.31
N CYS A 595 -2.57 -13.33 -3.28
CA CYS A 595 -2.98 -14.43 -4.17
C CYS A 595 -3.03 -14.19 -5.70
N GLU A 596 -2.29 -13.22 -6.25
CA GLU A 596 -2.03 -13.21 -7.69
C GLU A 596 -1.33 -14.51 -8.12
N LYS A 597 -1.74 -15.08 -9.27
CA LYS A 597 -1.03 -16.22 -9.88
C LYS A 597 0.42 -15.81 -10.13
N LYS A 598 1.37 -16.59 -9.58
CA LYS A 598 2.81 -16.38 -9.74
C LYS A 598 3.26 -16.57 -11.21
N ARG A 599 3.06 -15.54 -12.06
CA ARG A 599 3.94 -15.28 -13.21
C ARG A 599 5.38 -15.15 -12.70
N SER A 600 6.39 -15.35 -13.55
CA SER A 600 7.77 -15.29 -13.05
C SER A 600 8.07 -13.89 -12.53
N LYS A 601 8.78 -13.79 -11.39
CA LYS A 601 9.32 -12.51 -10.91
C LYS A 601 10.26 -11.87 -11.94
N GLN A 602 10.84 -12.67 -12.85
CA GLN A 602 11.68 -12.22 -13.96
C GLN A 602 10.91 -11.51 -15.07
N ASP A 603 9.59 -11.74 -15.21
CA ASP A 603 8.77 -11.19 -16.31
C ASP A 603 8.54 -9.66 -16.15
N PHE A 604 8.72 -9.13 -14.94
CA PHE A 604 8.42 -7.74 -14.58
C PHE A 604 9.67 -6.96 -14.14
N MET A 605 9.67 -5.64 -14.39
CA MET A 605 10.57 -4.68 -13.75
C MET A 605 9.80 -3.46 -13.25
N THR A 606 10.12 -2.98 -12.05
CA THR A 606 9.55 -1.76 -11.46
C THR A 606 10.55 -0.61 -11.58
N ALA A 607 10.12 0.50 -12.17
CA ALA A 607 10.89 1.74 -12.22
C ALA A 607 10.55 2.60 -11.00
N VAL A 608 11.59 3.03 -10.28
CA VAL A 608 11.48 3.71 -8.99
C VAL A 608 12.29 5.00 -9.01
N GLU A 609 11.61 6.14 -8.86
CA GLU A 609 12.23 7.46 -8.73
C GLU A 609 12.82 7.64 -7.33
N PHE A 610 14.05 8.16 -7.25
CA PHE A 610 14.67 8.61 -6.01
C PHE A 610 15.02 10.09 -6.11
N SER A 611 14.69 10.83 -5.05
CA SER A 611 14.92 12.28 -4.96
C SER A 611 14.98 12.70 -3.49
N ALA A 612 15.23 13.99 -3.21
CA ALA A 612 15.07 14.55 -1.87
C ALA A 612 13.61 14.53 -1.37
N GLU A 613 12.63 14.34 -2.25
CA GLU A 613 11.23 14.11 -1.86
C GLU A 613 10.95 12.62 -1.59
N TYR A 614 11.63 11.71 -2.30
CA TYR A 614 11.44 10.27 -2.21
C TYR A 614 12.77 9.55 -1.92
N PRO A 615 13.40 9.76 -0.75
CA PRO A 615 14.72 9.20 -0.43
C PRO A 615 14.74 7.67 -0.34
N TYR A 616 13.60 7.03 -0.07
CA TYR A 616 13.41 5.57 -0.04
C TYR A 616 12.78 4.99 -1.32
N GLY A 617 12.53 5.84 -2.32
CA GLY A 617 12.02 5.46 -3.63
C GLY A 617 10.49 5.53 -3.80
N LYS A 618 10.04 6.07 -4.94
CA LYS A 618 8.65 6.09 -5.39
C LYS A 618 8.48 5.23 -6.63
N ALA A 619 7.65 4.19 -6.60
CA ALA A 619 7.38 3.39 -7.79
C ALA A 619 6.55 4.18 -8.82
N VAL A 620 7.18 4.56 -9.94
CA VAL A 620 6.65 5.47 -10.97
C VAL A 620 6.23 4.74 -12.25
N ALA A 621 6.78 3.56 -12.55
CA ALA A 621 6.27 2.69 -13.62
C ALA A 621 6.47 1.19 -13.32
N LEU A 622 5.71 0.35 -14.02
CA LEU A 622 5.86 -1.11 -14.06
C LEU A 622 5.91 -1.57 -15.53
N LEU A 623 6.92 -2.37 -15.87
CA LEU A 623 7.15 -2.93 -17.20
C LEU A 623 6.97 -4.45 -17.14
N ASP A 624 6.11 -5.04 -17.96
CA ASP A 624 6.05 -6.49 -18.23
C ASP A 624 6.75 -6.72 -19.58
N LEU A 625 8.04 -7.05 -19.52
CA LEU A 625 8.93 -7.10 -20.70
C LEU A 625 8.66 -8.28 -21.64
N LYS A 626 7.71 -9.15 -21.25
CA LYS A 626 7.33 -10.40 -21.92
C LYS A 626 6.01 -10.27 -22.68
N SER A 627 5.01 -9.58 -22.11
CA SER A 627 3.79 -9.20 -22.81
C SER A 627 3.90 -7.85 -23.53
N GLY A 628 4.90 -7.03 -23.21
CA GLY A 628 5.06 -5.69 -23.75
C GLY A 628 4.13 -4.66 -23.11
N PHE A 629 3.50 -4.99 -21.97
CA PHE A 629 2.64 -4.07 -21.22
C PHE A 629 3.49 -3.11 -20.38
N VAL A 630 3.17 -1.81 -20.46
CA VAL A 630 3.87 -0.73 -19.74
C VAL A 630 2.84 0.13 -19.02
N LYS A 631 2.97 0.24 -17.70
CA LYS A 631 2.09 1.07 -16.85
C LYS A 631 2.89 2.18 -16.17
N VAL A 632 2.56 3.43 -16.45
CA VAL A 632 3.28 4.62 -15.98
C VAL A 632 2.35 5.51 -15.16
N LYS A 633 2.74 5.90 -13.94
CA LYS A 633 1.95 6.83 -13.11
C LYS A 633 2.20 8.29 -13.46
N GLU A 634 3.44 8.62 -13.84
CA GLU A 634 3.93 9.99 -14.02
C GLU A 634 3.99 10.38 -15.50
N SER A 635 3.42 11.52 -15.88
CA SER A 635 3.36 11.96 -17.29
C SER A 635 4.75 12.22 -17.91
N TRP A 636 5.70 12.77 -17.13
CA TRP A 636 7.08 13.02 -17.56
C TRP A 636 7.86 11.74 -17.90
N LEU A 637 7.47 10.61 -17.31
CA LEU A 637 8.17 9.32 -17.48
C LEU A 637 7.68 8.55 -18.71
N VAL A 638 6.57 8.93 -19.35
CA VAL A 638 5.91 8.07 -20.35
C VAL A 638 6.80 7.76 -21.56
N LEU A 639 7.34 8.77 -22.24
CA LEU A 639 8.23 8.54 -23.40
C LEU A 639 9.54 7.84 -22.99
N PRO A 640 10.26 8.24 -21.91
CA PRO A 640 11.39 7.46 -21.41
C PRO A 640 11.06 6.00 -21.09
N ALA A 641 9.92 5.69 -20.46
CA ALA A 641 9.50 4.32 -20.14
C ALA A 641 9.16 3.49 -21.38
N ILE A 642 8.56 4.12 -22.41
CA ILE A 642 8.34 3.50 -23.73
C ILE A 642 9.68 3.11 -24.37
N ILE A 643 10.64 4.04 -24.45
CA ILE A 643 11.95 3.78 -25.05
C ILE A 643 12.71 2.71 -24.25
N LEU A 644 12.68 2.82 -22.92
CA LEU A 644 13.32 1.91 -21.99
C LEU A 644 12.80 0.47 -22.11
N ALA A 645 11.48 0.26 -22.07
CA ALA A 645 10.91 -1.07 -22.20
C ALA A 645 11.23 -1.69 -23.57
N PHE A 646 11.25 -0.89 -24.64
CA PHE A 646 11.65 -1.36 -25.98
C PHE A 646 13.12 -1.83 -26.01
N ILE A 647 14.03 -1.06 -25.42
CA ILE A 647 15.47 -1.44 -25.30
C ILE A 647 15.63 -2.71 -24.46
N LEU A 648 15.03 -2.77 -23.26
CA LEU A 648 15.16 -3.92 -22.36
C LEU A 648 14.56 -5.20 -22.96
N SER A 649 13.40 -5.10 -23.62
CA SER A 649 12.79 -6.21 -24.34
C SER A 649 13.54 -6.59 -25.62
N ASP A 650 14.50 -5.81 -26.13
CA ASP A 650 15.41 -6.22 -27.22
C ASP A 650 16.67 -6.92 -26.67
N ILE A 651 17.24 -6.43 -25.56
CA ILE A 651 18.36 -7.06 -24.84
C ILE A 651 17.98 -8.48 -24.40
N LEU A 652 16.86 -8.65 -23.69
CA LEU A 652 16.36 -9.96 -23.22
C LEU A 652 16.06 -10.95 -24.36
N LYS A 653 15.87 -10.48 -25.60
CA LYS A 653 15.69 -11.37 -26.77
C LYS A 653 17.02 -11.84 -27.36
N LYS A 654 18.10 -11.06 -27.21
CA LYS A 654 19.45 -11.41 -27.68
C LYS A 654 20.13 -12.45 -26.77
N GLU A 655 19.89 -12.37 -25.47
CA GLU A 655 20.46 -13.27 -24.45
C GLU A 655 19.62 -14.55 -24.25
N GLY A 656 18.46 -14.62 -24.91
CA GLY A 656 17.46 -15.67 -24.72
C GLY A 656 16.58 -15.41 -23.48
N TYR A 657 15.35 -15.93 -23.47
CA TYR A 657 14.38 -15.68 -22.39
C TYR A 657 14.71 -16.35 -21.03
N ASN A 658 15.95 -16.82 -20.84
CA ASN A 658 16.52 -17.15 -19.55
C ASN A 658 16.91 -15.84 -18.85
N GLY A 659 15.93 -15.16 -18.23
CA GLY A 659 16.12 -13.81 -17.68
C GLY A 659 17.24 -13.69 -16.63
N PHE A 660 17.57 -12.43 -16.29
CA PHE A 660 18.76 -11.88 -15.56
C PHE A 660 19.33 -12.60 -14.30
N THR A 661 18.88 -13.80 -13.93
CA THR A 661 19.25 -14.52 -12.71
C THR A 661 20.25 -15.67 -12.94
N SER A 662 20.60 -16.02 -14.18
CA SER A 662 21.34 -17.27 -14.47
C SER A 662 22.86 -17.22 -14.25
N ASN A 663 23.43 -16.04 -13.96
CA ASN A 663 24.82 -15.86 -13.57
C ASN A 663 24.93 -14.58 -12.73
N ARG A 664 24.96 -14.69 -11.39
CA ARG A 664 25.13 -13.51 -10.52
C ARG A 664 26.60 -13.03 -10.43
N GLU A 665 27.53 -13.89 -10.82
CA GLU A 665 28.97 -13.60 -10.88
C GLU A 665 29.40 -13.24 -12.32
N ASN A 666 28.80 -13.86 -13.35
CA ASN A 666 28.99 -13.49 -14.75
C ASN A 666 27.83 -12.64 -15.30
N LEU A 667 27.46 -11.59 -14.56
CA LEU A 667 26.78 -10.42 -15.13
C LEU A 667 27.81 -9.40 -15.66
N GLU A 668 28.96 -9.90 -16.10
CA GLU A 668 29.83 -9.19 -17.02
C GLU A 668 29.00 -8.89 -18.29
N VAL A 669 28.57 -7.64 -18.41
CA VAL A 669 29.02 -6.62 -19.39
C VAL A 669 29.52 -7.09 -20.77
N ASP A 670 30.06 -8.30 -20.90
CA ASP A 670 30.70 -8.87 -22.08
C ASP A 670 29.74 -9.22 -23.22
N SER A 671 28.42 -9.40 -22.97
CA SER A 671 27.42 -9.40 -24.06
C SER A 671 27.36 -8.06 -24.83
N LEU A 672 27.85 -6.98 -24.21
CA LEU A 672 28.05 -5.65 -24.81
C LEU A 672 29.53 -5.33 -25.10
N VAL A 673 30.49 -6.02 -24.48
CA VAL A 673 31.93 -5.64 -24.47
C VAL A 673 32.89 -6.67 -25.10
N GLU A 674 32.55 -7.94 -25.30
CA GLU A 674 33.37 -8.84 -26.13
C GLU A 674 33.53 -8.30 -27.56
N LYS A 675 32.48 -7.65 -28.07
CA LYS A 675 32.49 -6.92 -29.36
C LYS A 675 33.47 -5.72 -29.40
N ALA A 676 34.10 -5.37 -28.28
CA ALA A 676 35.15 -4.36 -28.18
C ALA A 676 36.52 -4.95 -27.76
N LYS A 677 36.56 -6.02 -26.96
CA LYS A 677 37.80 -6.65 -26.45
C LYS A 677 38.55 -7.50 -27.48
N GLY A 678 37.88 -8.05 -28.50
CA GLY A 678 38.45 -9.03 -29.45
C GLY A 678 39.58 -8.58 -30.40
N PHE A 679 40.29 -7.48 -30.12
CA PHE A 679 41.38 -6.97 -30.97
C PHE A 679 42.53 -6.34 -30.16
N HIS A 680 43.54 -7.14 -29.83
CA HIS A 680 44.88 -6.66 -29.44
C HIS A 680 45.96 -7.60 -30.00
N GLU A 681 46.53 -7.23 -31.14
CA GLU A 681 47.86 -7.72 -31.53
C GLU A 681 48.95 -6.95 -30.76
N LYS A 682 50.14 -7.54 -30.66
CA LYS A 682 51.27 -6.97 -29.92
C LYS A 682 51.88 -5.79 -30.70
N PRO A 683 52.23 -4.68 -30.04
CA PRO A 683 53.14 -3.70 -30.64
C PRO A 683 54.57 -4.27 -30.65
N GLU A 684 55.23 -4.20 -31.82
CA GLU A 684 56.68 -4.42 -31.91
C GLU A 684 57.46 -3.20 -31.39
N GLN A 685 58.77 -3.37 -31.20
CA GLN A 685 59.65 -2.35 -30.61
C GLN A 685 59.92 -1.19 -31.59
N ILE A 686 59.85 0.03 -31.08
CA ILE A 686 60.59 1.18 -31.63
C ILE A 686 61.42 1.77 -30.51
N SER A 687 62.74 1.83 -30.70
CA SER A 687 63.71 2.32 -29.73
C SER A 687 64.07 3.78 -30.00
N LEU A 688 63.95 4.63 -28.97
CA LEU A 688 64.62 5.94 -28.91
C LEU A 688 65.17 6.15 -27.49
N THR A 689 66.42 6.57 -27.40
CA THR A 689 67.22 6.65 -26.17
C THR A 689 67.59 8.09 -25.83
N ALA A 690 67.52 8.45 -24.53
CA ALA A 690 68.17 9.62 -23.97
C ALA A 690 68.42 9.46 -22.44
N ALA A 691 69.55 10.01 -21.97
CA ALA A 691 70.02 10.25 -20.59
C ALA A 691 68.94 10.18 -19.46
N SER A 692 69.11 9.42 -18.36
CA SER A 692 69.99 9.66 -17.17
C SER A 692 69.68 10.97 -16.43
N GLU A 693 69.61 11.06 -15.09
CA GLU A 693 70.30 10.34 -13.98
C GLU A 693 69.27 9.75 -12.96
N GLY A 694 69.49 8.67 -12.20
CA GLY A 694 70.31 8.55 -10.97
C GLY A 694 69.64 9.26 -9.75
N ASN A 695 69.30 8.70 -8.58
CA ASN A 695 69.50 7.41 -7.84
C ASN A 695 68.42 7.36 -6.71
N LYS A 696 68.10 6.32 -5.90
CA LYS A 696 68.42 4.87 -5.71
C LYS A 696 67.25 4.21 -4.90
N GLU A 697 66.96 2.90 -4.92
CA GLU A 697 67.40 1.81 -3.99
C GLU A 697 67.34 2.11 -2.46
N LEU A 698 66.88 1.25 -1.53
CA LEU A 698 66.37 -0.15 -1.43
C LEU A 698 65.51 -0.23 -0.11
N ASN A 699 64.83 -1.31 0.35
CA ASN A 699 64.04 -2.45 -0.18
C ASN A 699 63.55 -3.31 1.05
N VAL A 700 63.00 -4.53 0.85
CA VAL A 700 62.86 -5.67 1.81
C VAL A 700 61.65 -5.60 2.79
N ASP A 701 60.92 -6.69 3.13
CA ASP A 701 60.38 -7.81 2.34
C ASP A 701 59.40 -8.70 3.19
N VAL A 702 58.52 -9.45 2.49
CA VAL A 702 58.11 -10.88 2.64
C VAL A 702 58.37 -11.62 3.99
N ALA A 703 57.50 -12.51 4.55
CA ALA A 703 56.67 -13.57 3.94
C ALA A 703 55.42 -14.03 4.76
N LYS A 704 54.67 -15.00 4.20
CA LYS A 704 53.65 -15.84 4.86
C LYS A 704 54.28 -17.05 5.59
N GLY A 705 53.56 -17.63 6.56
CA GLY A 705 53.79 -18.98 7.12
C GLY A 705 52.46 -19.65 7.51
N SER A 706 52.37 -20.99 7.50
CA SER A 706 51.06 -21.68 7.52
C SER A 706 51.05 -23.11 8.05
N ILE A 707 49.98 -23.46 8.81
CA ILE A 707 49.43 -24.81 9.07
C ILE A 707 50.24 -25.74 9.99
N VAL A 708 49.59 -26.34 11.00
CA VAL A 708 49.54 -27.80 11.34
C VAL A 708 48.70 -28.02 12.63
N ARG A 709 48.08 -29.21 12.80
CA ARG A 709 47.29 -29.66 13.99
C ARG A 709 48.22 -30.45 14.97
N SER A 710 47.86 -31.04 16.12
CA SER A 710 46.61 -31.53 16.74
C SER A 710 46.84 -32.01 18.19
N GLY A 711 45.79 -32.03 19.04
CA GLY A 711 45.70 -32.84 20.29
C GLY A 711 45.26 -32.02 21.51
N ASN A 712 44.12 -32.28 22.21
CA ASN A 712 43.69 -33.43 23.03
C ASN A 712 44.45 -33.55 24.38
N CYS A 713 43.84 -33.67 25.58
CA CYS A 713 42.44 -33.93 26.00
C CYS A 713 42.07 -33.21 27.32
N GLY A 714 40.76 -33.12 27.65
CA GLY A 714 40.28 -33.13 29.06
C GLY A 714 39.10 -32.21 29.44
N GLY A 715 37.94 -32.78 29.80
CA GLY A 715 36.81 -32.08 30.46
C GLY A 715 35.45 -32.12 29.72
N GLY A 716 34.35 -32.49 30.42
CA GLY A 716 32.97 -32.52 29.88
C GLY A 716 32.29 -31.14 29.83
N CYS A 717 31.27 -30.86 29.00
CA CYS A 717 29.98 -31.56 28.76
C CYS A 717 29.06 -31.51 30.00
N SER A 718 27.78 -31.10 29.95
CA SER A 718 26.75 -31.07 28.87
C SER A 718 25.64 -30.03 29.19
N GLY A 719 24.61 -29.72 28.38
CA GLY A 719 24.24 -30.10 27.00
C GLY A 719 22.73 -29.87 26.69
N GLY A 720 22.35 -29.62 25.42
CA GLY A 720 20.97 -29.35 24.94
C GLY A 720 20.77 -27.90 24.47
N CYS A 721 20.52 -27.52 23.20
CA CYS A 721 19.81 -28.13 22.03
C CYS A 721 18.26 -28.14 22.19
N GLY A 722 17.44 -27.76 21.19
CA GLY A 722 17.70 -27.17 19.87
C GLY A 722 16.54 -27.43 18.88
N ASP A 723 16.32 -26.57 17.87
CA ASP A 723 15.54 -26.76 16.61
C ASP A 723 15.43 -25.39 15.89
N MET A 724 15.52 -25.16 14.58
CA MET A 724 15.47 -25.97 13.34
C MET A 724 14.08 -26.42 12.81
N VAL A 725 13.25 -25.44 12.39
CA VAL A 725 12.04 -25.73 11.60
C VAL A 725 12.39 -25.99 10.12
N ARG A 726 12.03 -27.18 9.61
CA ARG A 726 12.24 -27.61 8.22
C ARG A 726 11.18 -27.08 7.25
N SER A 727 11.55 -26.91 5.99
CA SER A 727 10.63 -26.77 4.87
C SER A 727 9.88 -28.09 4.58
N GLY A 728 8.54 -28.04 4.55
CA GLY A 728 7.70 -29.19 4.18
C GLY A 728 7.24 -29.13 2.72
N ASN A 729 7.39 -30.23 1.99
CA ASN A 729 6.75 -30.41 0.68
C ASN A 729 5.23 -30.58 0.85
N CYS A 730 4.46 -30.13 -0.15
CA CYS A 730 3.05 -30.49 -0.31
C CYS A 730 2.82 -30.97 -1.75
N GLY A 731 2.35 -32.21 -1.90
CA GLY A 731 2.01 -32.79 -3.20
C GLY A 731 0.74 -32.18 -3.79
N GLY A 732 0.61 -32.22 -5.12
CA GLY A 732 -0.54 -31.69 -5.83
C GLY A 732 -1.65 -32.71 -6.06
N CYS A 733 -2.90 -32.23 -6.06
CA CYS A 733 -4.04 -32.83 -6.76
C CYS A 733 -4.90 -31.69 -7.34
N GLY A 734 -5.54 -31.94 -8.48
CA GLY A 734 -6.22 -30.91 -9.27
C GLY A 734 -7.74 -30.78 -9.00
N GLY A 735 -8.28 -29.61 -9.29
CA GLY A 735 -9.71 -29.30 -9.26
C GLY A 735 -9.97 -27.88 -9.79
N CYS A 736 -11.01 -27.68 -10.60
CA CYS A 736 -11.25 -26.42 -11.31
C CYS A 736 -12.23 -25.50 -10.56
N GLY A 737 -12.05 -24.17 -10.65
CA GLY A 737 -13.04 -23.20 -10.17
C GLY A 737 -12.61 -21.73 -10.26
N SER A 738 -13.54 -20.87 -10.68
CA SER A 738 -13.53 -19.41 -10.44
C SER A 738 -13.56 -19.09 -8.94
N GLY A 739 -13.14 -17.92 -8.44
CA GLY A 739 -12.82 -16.65 -9.10
C GLY A 739 -13.58 -15.50 -8.41
N CYS A 740 -12.98 -14.30 -8.36
CA CYS A 740 -13.35 -13.18 -7.48
C CYS A 740 -13.06 -13.42 -5.98
N GLY A 741 -12.77 -12.35 -5.24
CA GLY A 741 -12.54 -12.38 -3.80
C GLY A 741 -13.61 -11.60 -3.05
N ASP A 742 -14.42 -12.29 -2.26
CA ASP A 742 -15.35 -11.68 -1.31
C ASP A 742 -14.64 -11.31 0.00
N MET A 743 -15.00 -10.16 0.57
CA MET A 743 -14.64 -9.77 1.93
C MET A 743 -15.93 -9.56 2.75
N VAL A 744 -15.98 -10.18 3.94
CA VAL A 744 -17.12 -10.22 4.89
C VAL A 744 -18.40 -10.93 4.39
N ARG A 745 -18.59 -12.17 4.85
CA ARG A 745 -19.90 -12.75 5.24
C ARG A 745 -19.67 -13.76 6.38
N SER A 746 -20.56 -13.77 7.38
CA SER A 746 -20.40 -14.39 8.71
C SER A 746 -21.27 -15.65 8.92
N GLY A 747 -21.06 -16.38 10.03
CA GLY A 747 -21.87 -17.55 10.44
C GLY A 747 -23.23 -17.18 11.08
N ASN A 748 -23.94 -18.12 11.73
CA ASN A 748 -23.46 -19.40 12.25
C ASN A 748 -24.60 -20.43 12.54
N CYS A 749 -24.22 -21.71 12.70
CA CYS A 749 -24.92 -22.79 13.44
C CYS A 749 -26.30 -23.34 12.97
N GLY A 750 -26.55 -24.61 13.36
CA GLY A 750 -27.87 -25.27 13.35
C GLY A 750 -27.96 -26.51 12.44
N GLY A 751 -28.36 -27.67 12.98
CA GLY A 751 -28.49 -28.92 12.22
C GLY A 751 -29.58 -29.86 12.75
N CYS A 752 -29.51 -31.13 12.32
CA CYS A 752 -30.41 -32.27 12.64
C CYS A 752 -31.73 -32.36 11.83
N GLY A 753 -32.10 -33.62 11.50
CA GLY A 753 -33.33 -34.00 10.78
C GLY A 753 -33.17 -34.08 9.24
N GLY A 754 -33.41 -35.20 8.56
CA GLY A 754 -33.66 -36.59 9.02
C GLY A 754 -34.67 -37.33 8.13
N CYS A 755 -34.27 -38.50 7.60
CA CYS A 755 -35.08 -39.43 6.78
C CYS A 755 -35.54 -38.91 5.39
N GLY A 756 -35.63 -39.74 4.34
CA GLY A 756 -35.19 -41.13 4.21
C GLY A 756 -35.57 -41.78 2.87
N SER A 757 -35.02 -42.97 2.59
CA SER A 757 -35.26 -43.85 1.42
C SER A 757 -34.87 -43.32 0.01
N GLY A 758 -34.36 -44.14 -0.91
CA GLY A 758 -33.92 -45.54 -0.76
C GLY A 758 -33.56 -46.24 -2.09
N CYS A 759 -33.00 -47.45 -1.97
CA CYS A 759 -32.80 -48.48 -3.01
C CYS A 759 -31.81 -48.19 -4.17
N GLY A 760 -30.78 -49.05 -4.29
CA GLY A 760 -29.80 -48.99 -5.39
C GLY A 760 -28.61 -49.97 -5.31
N ASP A 761 -28.76 -51.14 -4.66
CA ASP A 761 -27.67 -52.11 -4.46
C ASP A 761 -27.30 -52.91 -5.72
N MET A 762 -26.00 -53.24 -5.87
CA MET A 762 -25.58 -54.37 -6.73
C MET A 762 -24.32 -55.11 -6.24
N VAL A 763 -24.56 -56.13 -5.39
CA VAL A 763 -23.96 -57.48 -5.44
C VAL A 763 -22.44 -57.69 -5.17
N ARG A 764 -22.17 -58.19 -3.95
CA ARG A 764 -21.26 -59.29 -3.53
C ARG A 764 -19.74 -59.25 -3.84
N SER A 765 -18.96 -59.21 -2.76
CA SER A 765 -18.22 -60.36 -2.19
C SER A 765 -17.86 -60.07 -0.71
N GLY A 766 -17.65 -61.02 0.22
CA GLY A 766 -17.99 -62.45 0.21
C GLY A 766 -17.30 -63.23 1.35
N ASN A 767 -18.07 -63.74 2.33
CA ASN A 767 -17.66 -64.66 3.43
C ASN A 767 -16.64 -64.10 4.48
N SER A 768 -16.50 -64.63 5.72
CA SER A 768 -17.24 -65.66 6.49
C SER A 768 -16.82 -65.67 7.98
N GLY A 769 -17.70 -66.15 8.88
CA GLY A 769 -17.40 -66.55 10.28
C GLY A 769 -17.37 -65.38 11.29
N ASP A 770 -17.98 -65.41 12.47
CA ASP A 770 -18.21 -66.46 13.49
C ASP A 770 -16.93 -66.98 14.19
N SER A 771 -16.86 -67.16 15.52
CA SER A 771 -17.63 -66.65 16.69
C SER A 771 -16.91 -67.10 18.00
N VAL A 772 -17.55 -66.95 19.18
CA VAL A 772 -17.28 -67.66 20.47
C VAL A 772 -16.09 -67.23 21.37
N CYS A 773 -16.44 -66.52 22.46
CA CYS A 773 -16.14 -66.72 23.90
C CYS A 773 -14.71 -66.97 24.49
N GLY A 774 -14.57 -66.63 25.79
CA GLY A 774 -13.51 -67.12 26.70
C GLY A 774 -12.62 -66.00 27.29
N ASP A 775 -13.02 -65.26 28.34
CA ASP A 775 -12.89 -65.58 29.77
C ASP A 775 -11.52 -66.09 30.26
N THR A 776 -10.79 -65.27 31.05
CA THR A 776 -10.32 -65.69 32.41
C THR A 776 -9.78 -64.54 33.29
N MET A 777 -10.56 -64.23 34.34
CA MET A 777 -10.19 -64.02 35.76
C MET A 777 -8.86 -63.37 36.27
N LYS A 778 -9.04 -62.61 37.37
CA LYS A 778 -8.15 -62.45 38.58
C LYS A 778 -6.87 -61.59 38.46
N SER A 779 -6.34 -60.97 39.53
CA SER A 779 -6.93 -60.50 40.82
C SER A 779 -5.89 -59.71 41.65
N GLY A 780 -6.30 -58.69 42.39
CA GLY A 780 -5.46 -58.01 43.41
C GLY A 780 -6.29 -57.01 44.23
N ASN A 781 -6.01 -56.87 45.54
CA ASN A 781 -6.83 -56.05 46.46
C ASN A 781 -6.01 -55.53 47.66
N SER A 782 -6.50 -54.45 48.30
CA SER A 782 -6.13 -53.91 49.63
C SER A 782 -4.77 -53.20 49.81
N GLY A 783 -4.74 -52.24 50.74
CA GLY A 783 -3.56 -51.44 51.17
C GLY A 783 -3.89 -49.94 51.33
N GLY A 784 -3.33 -49.24 52.33
CA GLY A 784 -3.60 -47.81 52.54
C GLY A 784 -2.88 -47.14 53.73
N CYS A 785 -3.39 -45.97 54.15
CA CYS A 785 -2.96 -45.08 55.26
C CYS A 785 -1.74 -44.14 55.06
N GLY A 786 -1.86 -42.92 55.59
CA GLY A 786 -0.81 -41.88 55.72
C GLY A 786 -0.82 -40.78 54.64
N GLY A 787 -0.64 -39.48 54.92
CA GLY A 787 -0.67 -38.77 56.22
C GLY A 787 0.03 -37.39 56.22
N CYS A 788 -0.69 -36.31 56.60
CA CYS A 788 -0.23 -34.91 56.81
C CYS A 788 0.31 -34.16 55.57
N GLY A 789 0.16 -32.82 55.41
CA GLY A 789 -0.58 -31.74 56.09
C GLY A 789 -0.51 -30.46 55.20
N GLY A 790 -1.31 -29.39 55.33
CA GLY A 790 -2.26 -28.95 56.37
C GLY A 790 -1.68 -27.76 57.15
N CYS A 791 -2.22 -26.52 57.16
CA CYS A 791 -3.45 -25.92 56.59
C CYS A 791 -3.11 -24.52 55.98
N GLY A 792 -4.00 -23.62 55.53
CA GLY A 792 -5.48 -23.50 55.55
C GLY A 792 -5.96 -22.53 54.43
N GLY A 793 -6.92 -21.60 54.59
CA GLY A 793 -7.77 -21.26 55.74
C GLY A 793 -8.24 -19.78 55.73
N GLY A 794 -9.37 -19.44 55.09
CA GLY A 794 -9.88 -18.06 55.05
C GLY A 794 -11.27 -17.93 54.43
N CYS A 795 -12.32 -17.94 55.25
CA CYS A 795 -13.72 -17.86 54.82
C CYS A 795 -14.28 -16.43 54.90
N GLY A 796 -15.17 -16.07 53.97
CA GLY A 796 -15.91 -14.82 54.01
C GLY A 796 -17.12 -14.88 53.07
N ASN A 797 -18.27 -15.34 53.58
CA ASN A 797 -19.52 -15.40 52.81
C ASN A 797 -20.68 -14.82 53.62
N MET A 798 -21.69 -14.29 52.93
CA MET A 798 -22.65 -13.32 53.47
C MET A 798 -23.72 -13.94 54.39
N VAL A 799 -24.16 -13.17 55.38
CA VAL A 799 -25.50 -13.30 56.00
C VAL A 799 -26.21 -11.94 55.93
N ARG A 800 -27.50 -11.95 55.59
CA ARG A 800 -28.34 -10.74 55.50
C ARG A 800 -28.92 -10.37 56.87
N SER A 801 -29.04 -9.08 57.17
CA SER A 801 -30.33 -8.34 57.12
C SER A 801 -30.43 -7.20 58.13
N ARG A 802 -31.23 -6.18 57.76
CA ARG A 802 -31.69 -5.01 58.54
C ARG A 802 -30.59 -3.99 58.89
N ASN A 803 -30.84 -2.68 58.76
CA ASN A 803 -32.03 -1.99 58.22
C ASN A 803 -31.88 -1.66 56.74
#